data_AF-A0A516HFM7-F1
#
_entry.id   AF-A0A516HFM7-F1
#
_cell.length_a   1.000
_cell.length_b   1.000
_cell.length_c   1.000
_cell.angle_alpha   90.00
_cell.angle_beta   90.00
_cell.angle_gamma   90.00
#
_symmetry.space_group_name_H-M   'P 1'
#
loop_
_entity.id
_entity.type
_entity.pdbx_description
1 polymer ?
#
loop_
_entity_poly.entity_id
_entity_poly.type
_entity_poly.pdbx_seq_one_letter_code
_entity_poly.pdbx_strand_id
1 'polypeptide(L)'
;MQQLTLTLFMLAITNVCWAVSPIAGSKLFRSPDQISMQLSPDGKYVLTYDVRDEFRVLDLIDPQTGERLPLVKFKKNKPNLHINHYAWVDDDTIFVSLKKMWGFVEIDFSGDKPEGKWKKAKAKGYLIASLPEQDDQLLFAYTREVDREVMLIKTSPQKLIDNNVEGSIIFAKPLDDGLVYSYDEPSRTLLSVSLENEDLKFWYLKPDEKTWHSYLTLDKKINFRPIGFLDDNRLAVLTDQNLSRVSLVAFDIHTQELGEVLYQHSMYDLTSATLNEKGQGVRSISYLDHGVAKIEYQVLDQQKHIEKLNENFNGQNTYILETSRDNNYQIVGTFAADDPGHYYYYDKQKNQVKYLQSEYLDLDELTLTAAQTFTVETTQGVSVEGILTKPAVNANGVLLVFPHGGPVGIRDTALYNPEIQYLASRGYSILNVNFRGSAGFGKEFLESGKGQFGKVIEEDITAVVKQVQAEHNFQRMCSIGASYGGYSAVMLAIYHPQQYECVVSLFGIYDLPLLFNASNYRTLEESRKGIREVVGELDESLKEYSPFYFAEKLNAPILLMAGKEDKTSDFEQANRMKYRLNQLGKDVDFLFYDGVGHGHTSWYGDRHMFAYVDDFIRRKLDLPYASDENGMASHAEDLVAIADAFNFKDSVENDHAKAAKYYQKAAEAGENRAMFNLASYYHRGLEVVKSYPEAISWYQKSSDKGYAGASYRLGKLYHEGLIVAHDDDKSFEYFQIAQQQEHEYSELGIAHAKCLGAGTDKDFPGCIKGLFLTDKTDKEKNALDKDFFDERRNLVTSVSHDHDFNPQELGEFNDLLVDTYNLDTLNVYVDDIEFGLFAATNRKPVTTTRKRSTDPKVTEIPMQHGSVFGAKISFDSNDDMDVKWPRTMVKFKWTTPESIREYSEEYTSIVRLDEDINFRWEINRDYELIEGDWRLQILTMDNKVLFDKLFTTVAKQQTSEQAP
;
A
#
# COMPACT_ATOMS: atom_id res chain seq x y z
N MET A 1 -23.17 -19.70 74.37
CA MET A 1 -22.93 -18.25 74.21
C MET A 1 -21.43 -18.02 74.06
N GLN A 2 -20.97 -17.77 72.83
CA GLN A 2 -20.02 -16.72 72.46
C GLN A 2 -19.70 -16.90 70.98
N GLN A 3 -20.08 -15.88 70.20
CA GLN A 3 -19.71 -15.70 68.80
C GLN A 3 -18.21 -15.41 68.72
N LEU A 4 -17.51 -16.04 67.79
CA LEU A 4 -16.35 -15.43 67.15
C LEU A 4 -16.45 -15.66 65.64
N THR A 5 -16.61 -14.53 64.95
CA THR A 5 -16.58 -14.30 63.52
C THR A 5 -15.24 -14.71 62.91
N LEU A 6 -15.26 -15.58 61.90
CA LEU A 6 -14.17 -15.75 60.94
C LEU A 6 -14.66 -15.20 59.59
N THR A 7 -14.13 -14.04 59.21
CA THR A 7 -14.45 -13.35 57.95
C THR A 7 -13.79 -14.10 56.80
N LEU A 8 -14.61 -14.73 55.95
CA LEU A 8 -14.16 -15.34 54.70
C LEU A 8 -14.06 -14.23 53.63
N PHE A 9 -12.85 -13.86 53.24
CA PHE A 9 -12.63 -13.00 52.07
C PHE A 9 -12.91 -13.85 50.81
N MET A 10 -14.11 -13.73 50.24
CA MET A 10 -14.33 -14.11 48.84
C MET A 10 -13.62 -13.08 47.96
N LEU A 11 -12.48 -13.44 47.37
CA LEU A 11 -12.05 -12.79 46.15
C LEU A 11 -13.07 -13.14 45.06
N ALA A 12 -13.93 -12.18 44.73
CA ALA A 12 -14.62 -12.18 43.46
C ALA A 12 -13.56 -11.99 42.36
N ILE A 13 -13.06 -13.08 41.80
CA ILE A 13 -12.40 -13.03 40.50
C ILE A 13 -13.54 -12.77 39.51
N THR A 14 -13.80 -11.49 39.23
CA THR A 14 -14.50 -11.10 38.02
C THR A 14 -13.66 -11.62 36.87
N ASN A 15 -14.14 -12.63 36.17
CA ASN A 15 -13.72 -12.91 34.81
C ASN A 15 -14.03 -11.64 34.00
N VAL A 16 -13.06 -10.72 33.97
CA VAL A 16 -12.98 -9.71 32.92
C VAL A 16 -12.67 -10.53 31.68
N CYS A 17 -13.72 -10.96 30.99
CA CYS A 17 -13.61 -11.44 29.63
C CYS A 17 -13.02 -10.25 28.87
N TRP A 18 -11.73 -10.31 28.57
CA TRP A 18 -11.07 -9.32 27.74
C TRP A 18 -11.80 -9.37 26.39
N ALA A 19 -12.68 -8.40 26.16
CA ALA A 19 -13.28 -8.23 24.86
C ALA A 19 -12.14 -7.91 23.89
N VAL A 20 -11.88 -8.79 22.93
CA VAL A 20 -10.88 -8.52 21.89
C VAL A 20 -11.43 -7.39 21.02
N SER A 21 -10.71 -6.28 21.00
CA SER A 21 -11.02 -5.08 20.24
C SER A 21 -10.90 -5.32 18.73
N PRO A 22 -11.66 -4.61 17.88
CA PRO A 22 -11.43 -4.59 16.44
C PRO A 22 -9.96 -4.35 16.10
N ILE A 23 -9.43 -5.17 15.19
CA ILE A 23 -8.05 -5.06 14.75
C ILE A 23 -7.92 -3.85 13.82
N ALA A 24 -6.93 -3.01 14.07
CA ALA A 24 -6.59 -1.86 13.24
C ALA A 24 -6.32 -2.31 11.80
N GLY A 25 -6.98 -1.66 10.83
CA GLY A 25 -6.86 -2.03 9.42
C GLY A 25 -5.41 -1.90 8.90
N SER A 26 -4.64 -0.97 9.45
CA SER A 26 -3.21 -0.78 9.19
C SER A 26 -2.34 -2.00 9.52
N LYS A 27 -2.74 -2.83 10.49
CA LYS A 27 -2.03 -4.05 10.89
C LYS A 27 -2.37 -5.25 9.99
N LEU A 28 -3.59 -5.32 9.44
CA LEU A 28 -4.05 -6.43 8.60
C LEU A 28 -3.70 -6.22 7.12
N PHE A 29 -3.99 -5.03 6.58
CA PHE A 29 -3.73 -4.69 5.18
C PHE A 29 -2.29 -4.20 5.03
N ARG A 30 -1.34 -5.15 5.06
CA ARG A 30 0.09 -4.89 4.87
C ARG A 30 0.79 -6.14 4.34
N SER A 31 2.01 -5.95 3.85
CA SER A 31 2.89 -7.06 3.51
C SER A 31 3.50 -7.67 4.79
N PRO A 32 3.87 -8.97 4.76
CA PRO A 32 4.54 -9.62 5.88
C PRO A 32 5.87 -8.93 6.19
N ASP A 33 6.27 -8.94 7.47
CA ASP A 33 7.59 -8.51 7.92
C ASP A 33 8.67 -9.46 7.42
N GLN A 34 8.35 -10.75 7.41
CA GLN A 34 9.23 -11.85 7.03
C GLN A 34 8.79 -12.44 5.70
N ILE A 35 9.65 -12.37 4.68
CA ILE A 35 9.25 -12.79 3.32
C ILE A 35 9.63 -14.24 3.03
N SER A 36 10.79 -14.70 3.53
CA SER A 36 11.24 -16.07 3.31
C SER A 36 12.38 -16.48 4.26
N MET A 37 12.59 -17.79 4.42
CA MET A 37 13.70 -18.38 5.19
C MET A 37 14.37 -19.52 4.43
N GLN A 38 15.68 -19.70 4.61
CA GLN A 38 16.46 -20.83 4.07
C GLN A 38 17.44 -21.33 5.14
N LEU A 39 17.66 -22.64 5.22
CA LEU A 39 18.75 -23.20 6.03
C LEU A 39 20.07 -23.00 5.30
N SER A 40 21.15 -22.76 6.03
CA SER A 40 22.50 -22.93 5.50
C SER A 40 22.70 -24.39 5.05
N PRO A 41 23.58 -24.68 4.08
CA PRO A 41 23.77 -26.04 3.59
C PRO A 41 24.17 -27.03 4.71
N ASP A 42 24.97 -26.56 5.68
CA ASP A 42 25.34 -27.30 6.89
C ASP A 42 24.28 -27.34 8.01
N GLY A 43 23.15 -26.63 7.84
CA GLY A 43 22.03 -26.58 8.77
C GLY A 43 22.27 -25.80 10.08
N LYS A 44 23.43 -25.13 10.22
CA LYS A 44 23.79 -24.40 11.45
C LYS A 44 23.09 -23.05 11.59
N TYR A 45 22.74 -22.40 10.48
CA TYR A 45 22.12 -21.07 10.48
C TYR A 45 20.83 -21.06 9.65
N VAL A 46 19.96 -20.10 9.95
CA VAL A 46 18.79 -19.78 9.14
C VAL A 46 18.99 -18.41 8.51
N LEU A 47 19.05 -18.35 7.18
CA LEU A 47 19.07 -17.12 6.40
C LEU A 47 17.65 -16.59 6.25
N THR A 48 17.47 -15.30 6.51
CA THR A 48 16.16 -14.67 6.55
C THR A 48 16.13 -13.31 5.87
N TYR A 49 15.03 -12.99 5.19
CA TYR A 49 14.81 -11.69 4.55
C TYR A 49 13.65 -10.93 5.20
N ASP A 50 13.99 -9.85 5.90
CA ASP A 50 13.07 -9.01 6.66
C ASP A 50 12.81 -7.65 6.01
N VAL A 51 11.62 -7.10 6.26
CA VAL A 51 11.29 -5.69 6.03
C VAL A 51 11.08 -4.99 7.38
N ARG A 52 12.04 -4.14 7.77
CA ARG A 52 11.98 -3.29 8.96
C ARG A 52 11.71 -1.83 8.55
N ASP A 53 11.46 -0.94 9.52
CA ASP A 53 10.96 0.44 9.29
C ASP A 53 11.63 1.15 8.10
N GLU A 54 12.95 1.35 8.16
CA GLU A 54 13.71 2.03 7.10
C GLU A 54 14.48 1.09 6.15
N PHE A 55 14.62 -0.18 6.53
CA PHE A 55 15.54 -1.11 5.88
C PHE A 55 14.90 -2.45 5.59
N ARG A 56 15.27 -3.01 4.46
CA ARG A 56 15.13 -4.43 4.16
C ARG A 56 16.44 -5.10 4.55
N VAL A 57 16.39 -6.14 5.37
CA VAL A 57 17.59 -6.72 5.98
C VAL A 57 17.67 -8.20 5.61
N LEU A 58 18.87 -8.63 5.23
CA LEU A 58 19.20 -10.04 5.13
C LEU A 58 19.96 -10.41 6.41
N ASP A 59 19.40 -11.27 7.24
CA ASP A 59 19.98 -11.69 8.52
C ASP A 59 20.32 -13.19 8.52
N LEU A 60 21.27 -13.58 9.35
CA LEU A 60 21.39 -14.95 9.83
C LEU A 60 20.74 -15.02 11.21
N ILE A 61 19.99 -16.09 11.45
CA ILE A 61 19.52 -16.47 12.78
C ILE A 61 20.35 -17.68 13.19
N ASP A 62 20.98 -17.59 14.35
CA ASP A 62 21.49 -18.78 15.04
C ASP A 62 20.29 -19.48 15.72
N PRO A 63 19.86 -20.64 15.22
CA PRO A 63 18.71 -21.34 15.78
C PRO A 63 18.98 -21.85 17.20
N GLN A 64 20.22 -22.00 17.66
CA GLN A 64 20.52 -22.47 19.01
C GLN A 64 20.36 -21.36 20.05
N THR A 65 20.86 -20.16 19.77
CA THR A 65 20.76 -19.00 20.67
C THR A 65 19.49 -18.17 20.42
N GLY A 66 18.97 -18.17 19.20
CA GLY A 66 17.94 -17.24 18.72
C GLY A 66 18.50 -15.87 18.36
N GLU A 67 19.82 -15.68 18.41
CA GLU A 67 20.46 -14.42 18.06
C GLU A 67 20.31 -14.13 16.56
N ARG A 68 19.94 -12.89 16.23
CA ARG A 68 19.84 -12.40 14.85
C ARG A 68 21.07 -11.56 14.53
N LEU A 69 21.69 -11.88 13.41
CA LEU A 69 22.99 -11.38 12.97
C LEU A 69 22.81 -10.73 11.59
N PRO A 70 22.63 -9.39 11.53
CA PRO A 70 22.39 -8.70 10.28
C PRO A 70 23.60 -8.78 9.34
N LEU A 71 23.43 -9.36 8.15
CA LEU A 71 24.50 -9.43 7.15
C LEU A 71 24.57 -8.16 6.32
N VAL A 72 23.45 -7.80 5.67
CA VAL A 72 23.38 -6.64 4.77
C VAL A 72 22.04 -5.92 4.89
N LYS A 73 22.06 -4.59 4.73
CA LYS A 73 20.87 -3.73 4.82
C LYS A 73 20.68 -2.95 3.53
N PHE A 74 19.44 -2.93 3.03
CA PHE A 74 19.03 -2.17 1.86
C PHE A 74 17.94 -1.16 2.25
N LYS A 75 18.02 0.09 1.79
CA LYS A 75 16.99 1.09 2.11
C LYS A 75 15.63 0.71 1.55
N LYS A 76 14.59 0.67 2.39
CA LYS A 76 13.23 0.23 2.04
C LYS A 76 12.60 1.08 0.94
N ASN A 77 12.82 2.40 0.98
CA ASN A 77 12.27 3.39 0.06
C ASN A 77 12.93 3.42 -1.33
N LYS A 78 13.94 2.57 -1.60
CA LYS A 78 14.55 2.44 -2.92
C LYS A 78 13.98 1.20 -3.63
N PRO A 79 13.02 1.35 -4.56
CA PRO A 79 12.34 0.20 -5.18
C PRO A 79 13.26 -0.72 -5.99
N ASN A 80 14.44 -0.26 -6.40
CA ASN A 80 15.44 -1.10 -7.08
C ASN A 80 16.20 -2.05 -6.15
N LEU A 81 16.05 -1.90 -4.82
CA LEU A 81 16.73 -2.69 -3.80
C LEU A 81 15.82 -3.72 -3.12
N HIS A 82 14.71 -4.09 -3.77
CA HIS A 82 13.92 -5.24 -3.36
C HIS A 82 14.63 -6.53 -3.76
N ILE A 83 14.79 -7.46 -2.80
CA ILE A 83 15.29 -8.81 -3.07
C ILE A 83 14.17 -9.62 -3.72
N ASN A 84 14.42 -10.07 -4.95
CA ASN A 84 13.52 -10.92 -5.72
C ASN A 84 13.78 -12.41 -5.47
N HIS A 85 15.05 -12.77 -5.26
CA HIS A 85 15.50 -14.14 -5.05
C HIS A 85 16.84 -14.13 -4.32
N TYR A 86 17.06 -15.12 -3.46
CA TYR A 86 18.37 -15.43 -2.91
C TYR A 86 18.53 -16.94 -2.75
N ALA A 87 19.77 -17.39 -2.77
CA ALA A 87 20.11 -18.80 -2.60
C ALA A 87 21.54 -18.92 -2.04
N TRP A 88 21.74 -19.90 -1.17
CA TRP A 88 23.09 -20.34 -0.80
C TRP A 88 23.81 -20.91 -2.03
N VAL A 89 25.02 -20.41 -2.29
CA VAL A 89 25.94 -20.95 -3.30
C VAL A 89 26.76 -22.08 -2.67
N ASP A 90 27.24 -21.85 -1.45
CA ASP A 90 28.01 -22.76 -0.59
C ASP A 90 27.79 -22.33 0.88
N ASP A 91 28.66 -22.75 1.81
CA ASP A 91 28.50 -22.50 3.26
C ASP A 91 28.74 -21.04 3.68
N ASP A 92 29.40 -20.22 2.84
CA ASP A 92 29.78 -18.84 3.20
C ASP A 92 29.38 -17.78 2.15
N THR A 93 28.80 -18.19 1.03
CA THR A 93 28.41 -17.29 -0.05
C THR A 93 26.92 -17.40 -0.39
N ILE A 94 26.24 -16.26 -0.39
CA ILE A 94 24.82 -16.15 -0.77
C ILE A 94 24.69 -15.36 -2.07
N PHE A 95 24.01 -15.92 -3.06
CA PHE A 95 23.56 -15.16 -4.23
C PHE A 95 22.32 -14.34 -3.87
N VAL A 96 22.27 -13.06 -4.27
CA VAL A 96 21.10 -12.19 -4.09
C VAL A 96 20.77 -11.47 -5.40
N SER A 97 19.53 -11.63 -5.84
CA SER A 97 18.95 -10.93 -6.99
C SER A 97 18.04 -9.81 -6.54
N LEU A 98 18.28 -8.60 -7.04
CA LEU A 98 17.47 -7.40 -6.87
C LEU A 98 16.80 -7.03 -8.22
N LYS A 99 15.78 -6.15 -8.18
CA LYS A 99 15.00 -5.75 -9.37
C LYS A 99 15.80 -5.36 -10.63
N LYS A 100 17.00 -4.78 -10.48
CA LYS A 100 17.83 -4.32 -11.62
C LYS A 100 19.29 -4.79 -11.55
N MET A 101 19.65 -5.59 -10.57
CA MET A 101 21.03 -6.02 -10.35
C MET A 101 21.07 -7.22 -9.42
N TRP A 102 22.16 -7.95 -9.42
CA TRP A 102 22.38 -9.06 -8.51
C TRP A 102 23.84 -9.03 -8.06
N GLY A 103 24.16 -9.90 -7.12
CA GLY A 103 25.47 -9.96 -6.50
C GLY A 103 25.52 -11.06 -5.46
N PHE A 104 26.53 -10.98 -4.63
CA PHE A 104 26.85 -11.98 -3.64
C PHE A 104 27.04 -11.33 -2.27
N VAL A 105 26.68 -12.04 -1.22
CA VAL A 105 27.07 -11.73 0.16
C VAL A 105 28.08 -12.78 0.58
N GLU A 106 29.34 -12.37 0.71
CA GLU A 106 30.41 -13.19 1.30
C GLU A 106 30.33 -13.06 2.82
N ILE A 107 30.32 -14.17 3.54
CA ILE A 107 30.15 -14.21 5.01
C ILE A 107 31.47 -14.62 5.66
N ASP A 108 32.00 -13.77 6.54
CA ASP A 108 33.17 -14.10 7.35
C ASP A 108 32.73 -14.68 8.70
N PHE A 109 32.97 -15.96 8.92
CA PHE A 109 32.70 -16.68 10.18
C PHE A 109 33.90 -16.73 11.13
N SER A 110 35.02 -16.05 10.83
CA SER A 110 36.26 -16.14 11.62
C SER A 110 36.25 -15.29 12.90
N GLY A 111 35.39 -14.27 12.97
CA GLY A 111 35.21 -13.41 14.13
C GLY A 111 34.22 -13.97 15.17
N ASP A 112 34.02 -13.23 16.27
CA ASP A 112 33.04 -13.58 17.31
C ASP A 112 31.59 -13.58 16.79
N LYS A 113 31.31 -12.80 15.74
CA LYS A 113 30.03 -12.74 15.04
C LYS A 113 30.25 -12.81 13.52
N PRO A 114 29.39 -13.53 12.78
CA PRO A 114 29.42 -13.53 11.32
C PRO A 114 29.24 -12.13 10.74
N GLU A 115 30.07 -11.74 9.79
CA GLU A 115 29.97 -10.46 9.08
C GLU A 115 29.73 -10.67 7.58
N GLY A 116 28.69 -10.04 7.03
CA GLY A 116 28.34 -10.12 5.61
C GLY A 116 28.91 -8.96 4.78
N LYS A 117 29.46 -9.26 3.60
CA LYS A 117 29.97 -8.27 2.66
C LYS A 117 29.29 -8.35 1.30
N TRP A 118 28.52 -7.33 0.96
CA TRP A 118 27.87 -7.21 -0.35
C TRP A 118 28.87 -6.94 -1.49
N LYS A 119 28.80 -7.76 -2.54
CA LYS A 119 29.55 -7.62 -3.79
C LYS A 119 28.60 -7.63 -4.98
N LYS A 120 28.44 -6.50 -5.65
CA LYS A 120 27.64 -6.41 -6.88
C LYS A 120 28.30 -7.21 -8.01
N ALA A 121 27.53 -8.06 -8.68
CA ALA A 121 27.97 -8.73 -9.90
C ALA A 121 27.97 -7.75 -11.09
N LYS A 122 29.08 -7.71 -11.84
CA LYS A 122 29.17 -6.93 -13.08
C LYS A 122 28.65 -7.71 -14.29
N ALA A 123 28.71 -9.03 -14.26
CA ALA A 123 28.19 -9.91 -15.31
C ALA A 123 26.66 -9.80 -15.45
N LYS A 124 26.15 -9.75 -16.69
CA LYS A 124 24.72 -9.73 -17.03
C LYS A 124 24.15 -11.17 -17.09
N GLY A 125 22.92 -11.42 -16.61
CA GLY A 125 22.32 -12.77 -16.58
C GLY A 125 21.43 -13.08 -15.37
N TYR A 126 21.19 -14.37 -15.10
CA TYR A 126 20.49 -14.84 -13.92
C TYR A 126 20.96 -16.24 -13.48
N LEU A 127 20.74 -16.57 -12.20
CA LEU A 127 21.05 -17.88 -11.62
C LEU A 127 20.09 -18.94 -12.15
N ILE A 128 20.63 -20.04 -12.68
CA ILE A 128 19.84 -21.21 -13.11
C ILE A 128 19.71 -22.19 -11.94
N ALA A 129 20.83 -22.48 -11.27
CA ALA A 129 20.89 -23.33 -10.08
C ALA A 129 22.14 -23.01 -9.26
N SER A 130 22.01 -23.05 -7.93
CA SER A 130 23.16 -23.21 -7.05
C SER A 130 23.63 -24.67 -7.12
N LEU A 131 24.94 -24.90 -6.98
CA LEU A 131 25.53 -26.24 -6.92
C LEU A 131 26.25 -26.41 -5.58
N PRO A 132 25.55 -26.36 -4.43
CA PRO A 132 26.17 -26.33 -3.10
C PRO A 132 26.96 -27.61 -2.75
N GLU A 133 26.81 -28.67 -3.54
CA GLU A 133 27.66 -29.87 -3.49
C GLU A 133 29.09 -29.62 -4.00
N GLN A 134 29.32 -28.49 -4.67
CA GLN A 134 30.55 -28.13 -5.36
C GLN A 134 30.93 -26.71 -4.97
N ASP A 135 31.80 -26.60 -3.95
CA ASP A 135 32.28 -25.33 -3.42
C ASP A 135 32.66 -24.34 -4.53
N ASP A 136 32.25 -23.08 -4.38
CA ASP A 136 32.52 -21.98 -5.33
C ASP A 136 32.01 -22.25 -6.76
N GLN A 137 30.96 -23.08 -6.94
CA GLN A 137 30.35 -23.35 -8.25
C GLN A 137 28.84 -23.09 -8.29
N LEU A 138 28.40 -22.51 -9.41
CA LEU A 138 26.99 -22.31 -9.73
C LEU A 138 26.74 -22.41 -11.23
N LEU A 139 25.48 -22.59 -11.62
CA LEU A 139 25.03 -22.58 -13.00
C LEU A 139 24.32 -21.26 -13.32
N PHE A 140 24.80 -20.54 -14.35
CA PHE A 140 24.38 -19.18 -14.65
C PHE A 140 24.07 -18.99 -16.14
N ALA A 141 22.97 -18.28 -16.43
CA ALA A 141 22.62 -17.82 -17.77
C ALA A 141 23.28 -16.46 -18.03
N TYR A 142 24.54 -16.47 -18.49
CA TYR A 142 25.32 -15.26 -18.74
C TYR A 142 24.92 -14.59 -20.06
N THR A 143 24.72 -13.28 -20.05
CA THR A 143 24.45 -12.47 -21.25
C THR A 143 25.66 -11.61 -21.58
N ARG A 144 26.30 -11.86 -22.72
CA ARG A 144 27.45 -11.08 -23.19
C ARG A 144 26.99 -9.69 -23.63
N GLU A 145 27.68 -8.64 -23.15
CA GLU A 145 27.20 -7.27 -23.40
C GLU A 145 27.31 -6.81 -24.86
N VAL A 146 28.30 -7.33 -25.59
CA VAL A 146 28.65 -6.84 -26.94
C VAL A 146 27.57 -7.16 -27.97
N ASP A 147 27.01 -8.36 -27.91
CA ASP A 147 26.06 -8.90 -28.90
C ASP A 147 24.78 -9.46 -28.28
N ARG A 148 24.64 -9.38 -26.94
CA ARG A 148 23.53 -9.95 -26.17
C ARG A 148 23.40 -11.46 -26.31
N GLU A 149 24.46 -12.16 -26.71
CA GLU A 149 24.47 -13.62 -26.74
C GLU A 149 24.33 -14.17 -25.31
N VAL A 150 23.40 -15.11 -25.12
CA VAL A 150 23.25 -15.84 -23.87
C VAL A 150 24.16 -17.07 -23.90
N MET A 151 24.78 -17.41 -22.78
CA MET A 151 25.59 -18.62 -22.61
C MET A 151 25.22 -19.27 -21.28
N LEU A 152 24.99 -20.58 -21.29
CA LEU A 152 24.75 -21.33 -20.06
C LEU A 152 26.11 -21.82 -19.56
N ILE A 153 26.60 -21.21 -18.47
CA ILE A 153 27.94 -21.43 -17.98
C ILE A 153 27.92 -21.96 -16.55
N LYS A 154 28.83 -22.89 -16.26
CA LYS A 154 29.21 -23.24 -14.91
C LYS A 154 30.43 -22.41 -14.52
N THR A 155 30.30 -21.64 -13.44
CA THR A 155 31.26 -20.60 -13.08
C THR A 155 31.28 -20.36 -11.57
N SER A 156 32.12 -19.43 -11.12
CA SER A 156 32.21 -19.03 -9.71
C SER A 156 31.68 -17.61 -9.46
N PRO A 157 31.20 -17.31 -8.24
CA PRO A 157 30.84 -15.96 -7.79
C PRO A 157 31.85 -14.88 -8.17
N GLN A 158 33.15 -15.08 -7.89
CA GLN A 158 34.18 -14.07 -8.12
C GLN A 158 34.30 -13.69 -9.61
N LYS A 159 34.18 -14.66 -10.52
CA LYS A 159 34.20 -14.40 -11.97
C LYS A 159 33.03 -13.54 -12.43
N LEU A 160 31.85 -13.74 -11.85
CA LEU A 160 30.65 -12.93 -12.13
C LEU A 160 30.75 -11.53 -11.51
N ILE A 161 31.37 -11.40 -10.33
CA ILE A 161 31.69 -10.11 -9.70
C ILE A 161 32.59 -9.28 -10.60
N ASP A 162 33.63 -9.87 -11.16
CA ASP A 162 34.61 -9.17 -11.99
C ASP A 162 34.17 -9.00 -13.45
N ASN A 163 33.10 -9.67 -13.87
CA ASN A 163 32.72 -9.86 -15.27
C ASN A 163 33.86 -10.46 -16.11
N ASN A 164 34.61 -11.38 -15.50
CA ASN A 164 35.66 -12.14 -16.16
C ASN A 164 35.30 -13.62 -16.14
N VAL A 165 34.44 -14.02 -17.08
CA VAL A 165 33.98 -15.41 -17.21
C VAL A 165 34.97 -16.28 -18.01
N GLU A 166 36.18 -15.80 -18.29
CA GLU A 166 37.21 -16.60 -18.96
C GLU A 166 37.54 -17.87 -18.17
N GLY A 167 37.70 -19.00 -18.89
CA GLY A 167 37.88 -20.30 -18.29
C GLY A 167 36.68 -20.83 -17.50
N SER A 168 35.49 -20.22 -17.62
CA SER A 168 34.24 -20.86 -17.19
C SER A 168 33.90 -22.01 -18.13
N ILE A 169 33.23 -23.04 -17.62
CA ILE A 169 32.82 -24.18 -18.43
C ILE A 169 31.53 -23.78 -19.14
N ILE A 170 31.53 -23.80 -20.48
CA ILE A 170 30.30 -23.72 -21.25
C ILE A 170 29.54 -25.02 -20.98
N PHE A 171 28.49 -24.91 -20.17
CA PHE A 171 27.69 -26.05 -19.76
C PHE A 171 26.82 -26.53 -20.93
N ALA A 172 26.20 -25.59 -21.64
CA ALA A 172 25.38 -25.86 -22.81
C ALA A 172 25.22 -24.63 -23.70
N LYS A 173 24.94 -24.85 -24.99
CA LYS A 173 24.40 -23.78 -25.85
C LYS A 173 22.96 -23.51 -25.40
N PRO A 174 22.53 -22.26 -25.18
CA PRO A 174 21.12 -21.97 -24.92
C PRO A 174 20.23 -22.39 -26.10
N LEU A 175 18.96 -22.59 -25.79
CA LEU A 175 17.92 -22.70 -26.79
C LEU A 175 17.68 -21.32 -27.41
N ASP A 176 17.59 -21.24 -28.75
CA ASP A 176 17.54 -19.96 -29.48
C ASP A 176 16.30 -19.12 -29.09
N ASP A 177 15.19 -19.76 -28.75
CA ASP A 177 13.89 -19.18 -28.33
C ASP A 177 13.45 -19.60 -26.92
N GLY A 178 14.39 -20.06 -26.08
CA GLY A 178 14.10 -20.49 -24.71
C GLY A 178 13.72 -19.33 -23.79
N LEU A 179 12.61 -19.48 -23.06
CA LEU A 179 12.09 -18.46 -22.15
C LEU A 179 12.81 -18.46 -20.80
N VAL A 180 13.00 -19.65 -20.22
CA VAL A 180 13.61 -19.87 -18.90
C VAL A 180 14.33 -21.21 -18.89
N TYR A 181 15.39 -21.32 -18.09
CA TYR A 181 16.11 -22.57 -17.86
C TYR A 181 15.92 -23.01 -16.41
N SER A 182 15.63 -24.29 -16.22
CA SER A 182 15.66 -24.96 -14.92
C SER A 182 16.55 -26.20 -14.99
N TYR A 183 16.98 -26.68 -13.83
CA TYR A 183 17.93 -27.79 -13.71
C TYR A 183 17.35 -28.87 -12.80
N ASP A 184 17.19 -30.08 -13.34
CA ASP A 184 16.88 -31.27 -12.56
C ASP A 184 18.19 -31.88 -12.08
N GLU A 185 18.48 -31.70 -10.79
CA GLU A 185 19.76 -32.12 -10.20
C GLU A 185 19.98 -33.65 -10.27
N PRO A 186 19.00 -34.52 -9.92
CA PRO A 186 19.25 -35.96 -9.87
C PRO A 186 19.61 -36.56 -11.24
N SER A 187 18.93 -36.11 -12.31
CA SER A 187 19.26 -36.54 -13.68
C SER A 187 20.32 -35.68 -14.36
N ARG A 188 20.74 -34.59 -13.71
CA ARG A 188 21.63 -33.56 -14.25
C ARG A 188 21.14 -32.96 -15.58
N THR A 189 19.82 -32.90 -15.78
CA THR A 189 19.18 -32.51 -17.04
C THR A 189 18.75 -31.05 -17.00
N LEU A 190 19.02 -30.31 -18.07
CA LEU A 190 18.45 -28.97 -18.26
C LEU A 190 17.07 -29.07 -18.89
N LEU A 191 16.14 -28.25 -18.40
CA LEU A 191 14.79 -28.10 -18.93
C LEU A 191 14.58 -26.67 -19.41
N SER A 192 13.80 -26.50 -20.46
CA SER A 192 13.38 -25.19 -20.96
C SER A 192 12.02 -25.27 -21.64
N VAL A 193 11.40 -24.10 -21.84
CA VAL A 193 10.14 -23.95 -22.55
C VAL A 193 10.29 -22.83 -23.57
N SER A 194 9.75 -23.04 -24.77
CA SER A 194 9.59 -22.01 -25.80
C SER A 194 8.13 -21.92 -26.26
N LEU A 195 7.81 -20.90 -27.06
CA LEU A 195 6.47 -20.68 -27.62
C LEU A 195 6.46 -21.02 -29.10
N GLU A 196 5.56 -21.92 -29.51
CA GLU A 196 5.32 -22.25 -30.92
C GLU A 196 3.84 -21.98 -31.23
N ASN A 197 3.55 -20.92 -32.00
CA ASN A 197 2.17 -20.51 -32.35
C ASN A 197 1.22 -20.35 -31.13
N GLU A 198 1.72 -19.77 -30.04
CA GLU A 198 1.06 -19.65 -28.72
C GLU A 198 0.98 -20.94 -27.88
N ASP A 199 1.37 -22.09 -28.41
CA ASP A 199 1.49 -23.33 -27.66
C ASP A 199 2.83 -23.38 -26.91
N LEU A 200 2.82 -24.06 -25.77
CA LEU A 200 4.03 -24.30 -24.98
C LEU A 200 4.76 -25.51 -25.54
N LYS A 201 6.01 -25.30 -25.95
CA LYS A 201 6.91 -26.36 -26.39
C LYS A 201 7.95 -26.63 -25.32
N PHE A 202 8.02 -27.86 -24.86
CA PHE A 202 8.89 -28.28 -23.78
C PHE A 202 10.14 -28.97 -24.31
N TRP A 203 11.27 -28.63 -23.70
CA TRP A 203 12.60 -29.04 -24.14
C TRP A 203 13.42 -29.60 -22.99
N TYR A 204 14.27 -30.59 -23.30
CA TYR A 204 15.29 -31.08 -22.38
C TYR A 204 16.66 -31.15 -23.06
N LEU A 205 17.72 -31.16 -22.24
CA LEU A 205 19.09 -31.42 -22.66
C LEU A 205 19.78 -32.28 -21.60
N LYS A 206 20.08 -33.55 -21.94
CA LYS A 206 20.73 -34.50 -21.02
C LYS A 206 22.21 -34.16 -20.82
N PRO A 207 22.86 -34.72 -19.79
CA PRO A 207 24.31 -34.62 -19.62
C PRO A 207 25.07 -35.04 -20.89
N ASP A 208 26.14 -34.33 -21.20
CA ASP A 208 27.07 -34.59 -22.31
C ASP A 208 26.49 -34.45 -23.74
N GLU A 209 25.19 -34.14 -23.87
CA GLU A 209 24.57 -33.78 -25.14
C GLU A 209 24.87 -32.34 -25.55
N LYS A 210 24.80 -32.06 -26.87
CA LYS A 210 25.02 -30.72 -27.44
C LYS A 210 23.78 -30.11 -28.08
N THR A 211 22.68 -30.87 -28.15
CA THR A 211 21.48 -30.51 -28.92
C THR A 211 20.26 -30.63 -28.04
N TRP A 212 19.40 -29.62 -28.05
CA TRP A 212 18.13 -29.64 -27.34
C TRP A 212 17.13 -30.57 -28.02
N HIS A 213 16.36 -31.28 -27.21
CA HIS A 213 15.34 -32.21 -27.68
C HIS A 213 13.95 -31.74 -27.21
N SER A 214 13.03 -31.52 -28.15
CA SER A 214 11.63 -31.25 -27.82
C SER A 214 10.92 -32.56 -27.51
N TYR A 215 10.19 -32.61 -26.41
CA TYR A 215 9.44 -33.80 -26.01
C TYR A 215 7.93 -33.62 -26.02
N LEU A 216 7.45 -32.37 -26.09
CA LEU A 216 6.02 -32.09 -26.05
C LEU A 216 5.71 -30.68 -26.55
N THR A 217 4.60 -30.53 -27.28
CA THR A 217 3.96 -29.24 -27.56
C THR A 217 2.50 -29.34 -27.11
N LEU A 218 2.05 -28.41 -26.28
CA LEU A 218 0.69 -28.39 -25.75
C LEU A 218 0.06 -27.00 -25.76
N ASP A 219 -1.25 -26.98 -25.93
CA ASP A 219 -2.07 -25.80 -25.65
C ASP A 219 -1.83 -25.36 -24.19
N LYS A 220 -1.53 -24.07 -24.01
CA LYS A 220 -1.30 -23.44 -22.70
C LYS A 220 -2.45 -23.60 -21.69
N LYS A 221 -3.66 -23.98 -22.13
CA LYS A 221 -4.81 -24.28 -21.27
C LYS A 221 -4.69 -25.63 -20.55
N ILE A 222 -3.86 -26.55 -21.04
CA ILE A 222 -3.64 -27.85 -20.42
C ILE A 222 -2.65 -27.67 -19.27
N ASN A 223 -3.01 -28.13 -18.08
CA ASN A 223 -2.04 -28.17 -16.98
C ASN A 223 -0.99 -29.22 -17.32
N PHE A 224 0.27 -28.81 -17.47
CA PHE A 224 1.41 -29.72 -17.64
C PHE A 224 2.63 -29.12 -16.95
N ARG A 225 2.93 -29.62 -15.75
CA ARG A 225 4.03 -29.13 -14.91
C ARG A 225 5.02 -30.27 -14.63
N PRO A 226 6.19 -30.28 -15.29
CA PRO A 226 7.32 -31.15 -14.93
C PRO A 226 7.68 -31.04 -13.46
N ILE A 227 7.78 -32.17 -12.77
CA ILE A 227 8.23 -32.25 -11.38
C ILE A 227 9.69 -32.71 -11.30
N GLY A 228 10.08 -33.69 -12.12
CA GLY A 228 11.44 -34.21 -12.18
C GLY A 228 11.49 -35.57 -12.87
N PHE A 229 12.68 -36.02 -13.24
CA PHE A 229 12.85 -37.32 -13.90
C PHE A 229 12.71 -38.47 -12.89
N LEU A 230 11.93 -39.49 -13.27
CA LEU A 230 11.79 -40.75 -12.55
C LEU A 230 12.90 -41.74 -12.92
N ASP A 231 13.30 -41.69 -14.20
CA ASP A 231 14.39 -42.44 -14.81
C ASP A 231 14.82 -41.73 -16.10
N ASP A 232 15.64 -42.38 -16.94
CA ASP A 232 16.18 -41.78 -18.16
C ASP A 232 15.09 -41.31 -19.15
N ASN A 233 13.93 -41.97 -19.18
CA ASN A 233 12.89 -41.79 -20.20
C ASN A 233 11.58 -41.24 -19.64
N ARG A 234 11.36 -41.33 -18.32
CA ARG A 234 10.08 -40.96 -17.71
C ARG A 234 10.22 -39.76 -16.80
N LEU A 235 9.28 -38.83 -16.94
CA LEU A 235 9.16 -37.61 -16.17
C LEU A 235 7.90 -37.69 -15.30
N ALA A 236 8.00 -37.36 -14.01
CA ALA A 236 6.81 -37.14 -13.20
C ALA A 236 6.21 -35.78 -13.57
N VAL A 237 4.94 -35.75 -13.94
CA VAL A 237 4.25 -34.52 -14.38
C VAL A 237 2.94 -34.36 -13.64
N LEU A 238 2.67 -33.15 -13.16
CA LEU A 238 1.32 -32.77 -12.74
C LEU A 238 0.55 -32.34 -13.97
N THR A 239 -0.48 -33.11 -14.32
CA THR A 239 -1.28 -32.83 -15.51
C THR A 239 -2.74 -33.24 -15.38
N ASP A 240 -3.59 -32.55 -16.11
CA ASP A 240 -4.99 -32.93 -16.33
C ASP A 240 -5.25 -33.40 -17.77
N GLN A 241 -4.21 -33.56 -18.59
CA GLN A 241 -4.35 -33.99 -19.98
C GLN A 241 -5.04 -35.35 -20.05
N ASN A 242 -6.20 -35.41 -20.72
CA ASN A 242 -7.06 -36.59 -20.80
C ASN A 242 -7.52 -37.17 -19.45
N LEU A 243 -7.44 -36.37 -18.37
CA LEU A 243 -7.86 -36.74 -17.02
C LEU A 243 -8.92 -35.76 -16.52
N SER A 244 -9.77 -36.23 -15.59
CA SER A 244 -10.78 -35.39 -14.96
C SER A 244 -10.21 -34.44 -13.90
N ARG A 245 -8.99 -34.68 -13.42
CA ARG A 245 -8.32 -33.90 -12.38
C ARG A 245 -6.84 -33.74 -12.67
N VAL A 246 -6.25 -32.67 -12.15
CA VAL A 246 -4.78 -32.54 -12.10
C VAL A 246 -4.25 -33.64 -11.21
N SER A 247 -3.53 -34.57 -11.81
CA SER A 247 -2.98 -35.77 -11.18
C SER A 247 -1.48 -35.85 -11.42
N LEU A 248 -0.77 -36.62 -10.60
CA LEU A 248 0.64 -36.90 -10.83
C LEU A 248 0.76 -38.16 -11.69
N VAL A 249 1.38 -38.03 -12.85
CA VAL A 249 1.45 -39.08 -13.87
C VAL A 249 2.90 -39.25 -14.33
N ALA A 250 3.30 -40.47 -14.65
CA ALA A 250 4.55 -40.70 -15.36
C ALA A 250 4.35 -40.41 -16.85
N PHE A 251 5.15 -39.52 -17.42
CA PHE A 251 5.13 -39.16 -18.84
C PHE A 251 6.41 -39.65 -19.53
N ASP A 252 6.27 -40.37 -20.64
CA ASP A 252 7.43 -40.83 -21.41
C ASP A 252 7.84 -39.78 -22.45
N ILE A 253 9.07 -39.28 -22.34
CA ILE A 253 9.57 -38.17 -23.18
C ILE A 253 9.87 -38.57 -24.63
N HIS A 254 9.92 -39.87 -24.94
CA HIS A 254 10.18 -40.37 -26.28
C HIS A 254 8.90 -40.75 -27.02
N THR A 255 7.96 -41.43 -26.34
CA THR A 255 6.67 -41.78 -26.95
C THR A 255 5.67 -40.61 -26.89
N GLN A 256 5.90 -39.65 -25.99
CA GLN A 256 4.99 -38.53 -25.69
C GLN A 256 3.64 -39.00 -25.11
N GLU A 257 3.64 -40.18 -24.48
CA GLU A 257 2.44 -40.79 -23.90
C GLU A 257 2.44 -40.64 -22.38
N LEU A 258 1.24 -40.42 -21.83
CA LEU A 258 0.97 -40.55 -20.40
C LEU A 258 0.92 -42.04 -20.03
N GLY A 259 1.76 -42.42 -19.08
CA GLY A 259 1.85 -43.75 -18.51
C GLY A 259 1.01 -43.91 -17.25
N GLU A 260 1.60 -44.51 -16.22
CA GLU A 260 0.91 -44.78 -14.96
C GLU A 260 0.55 -43.51 -14.18
N VAL A 261 -0.65 -43.47 -13.62
CA VAL A 261 -1.05 -42.45 -12.64
C VAL A 261 -0.35 -42.78 -11.33
N LEU A 262 0.64 -41.98 -10.97
CA LEU A 262 1.42 -42.13 -9.73
C LEU A 262 0.58 -41.75 -8.51
N TYR A 263 -0.26 -40.71 -8.64
CA TYR A 263 -1.20 -40.31 -7.60
C TYR A 263 -2.35 -39.49 -8.19
N GLN A 264 -3.56 -39.73 -7.70
CA GLN A 264 -4.74 -38.90 -7.99
C GLN A 264 -5.64 -38.82 -6.75
N HIS A 265 -6.04 -37.60 -6.36
CA HIS A 265 -6.98 -37.41 -5.27
C HIS A 265 -8.42 -37.68 -5.74
N SER A 266 -9.25 -38.19 -4.82
CA SER A 266 -10.64 -38.58 -5.10
C SER A 266 -11.58 -37.40 -5.33
N MET A 267 -11.21 -36.21 -4.85
CA MET A 267 -12.01 -34.99 -4.92
C MET A 267 -11.26 -33.78 -5.48
N TYR A 268 -9.95 -33.66 -5.26
CA TYR A 268 -9.23 -32.40 -5.44
C TYR A 268 -8.19 -32.49 -6.56
N ASP A 269 -7.89 -31.34 -7.16
CA ASP A 269 -6.73 -31.18 -8.03
C ASP A 269 -5.46 -31.05 -7.18
N LEU A 270 -4.37 -31.69 -7.64
CA LEU A 270 -3.08 -31.59 -6.97
C LEU A 270 -2.44 -30.22 -7.22
N THR A 271 -1.96 -29.58 -6.15
CA THR A 271 -1.30 -28.27 -6.22
C THR A 271 0.20 -28.40 -6.46
N SER A 272 0.86 -29.38 -5.84
CA SER A 272 2.28 -29.66 -6.02
C SER A 272 2.63 -31.14 -5.74
N ALA A 273 3.83 -31.55 -6.13
CA ALA A 273 4.41 -32.84 -5.79
C ALA A 273 5.93 -32.68 -5.67
N THR A 274 6.57 -33.55 -4.88
CA THR A 274 8.03 -33.64 -4.83
C THR A 274 8.48 -35.08 -5.03
N LEU A 275 9.63 -35.27 -5.67
CA LEU A 275 10.30 -36.57 -5.78
C LEU A 275 11.27 -36.77 -4.61
N ASN A 276 11.70 -38.00 -4.39
CA ASN A 276 12.78 -38.27 -3.44
C ASN A 276 14.13 -37.77 -3.97
N GLU A 277 15.15 -37.73 -3.11
CA GLU A 277 16.50 -37.21 -3.41
C GLU A 277 17.17 -37.88 -4.63
N LYS A 278 16.73 -39.09 -5.00
CA LYS A 278 17.26 -39.84 -6.14
C LYS A 278 16.43 -39.68 -7.41
N GLY A 279 15.33 -38.93 -7.36
CA GLY A 279 14.30 -38.89 -8.41
C GLY A 279 13.45 -40.16 -8.50
N GLN A 280 13.72 -41.19 -7.71
CA GLN A 280 13.16 -42.54 -7.84
C GLN A 280 11.85 -42.71 -7.05
N GLY A 281 10.83 -41.92 -7.38
CA GLY A 281 9.49 -42.03 -6.80
C GLY A 281 9.03 -40.82 -6.02
N VAL A 282 7.73 -40.81 -5.69
CA VAL A 282 7.03 -39.68 -5.08
C VAL A 282 7.40 -39.57 -3.60
N ARG A 283 7.83 -38.38 -3.17
CA ARG A 283 8.10 -38.06 -1.77
C ARG A 283 6.86 -37.50 -1.10
N SER A 284 6.28 -36.45 -1.69
CA SER A 284 5.05 -35.84 -1.19
C SER A 284 4.13 -35.35 -2.30
N ILE A 285 2.85 -35.28 -1.97
CA ILE A 285 1.77 -34.71 -2.79
C ILE A 285 1.09 -33.61 -1.98
N SER A 286 0.75 -32.50 -2.60
CA SER A 286 -0.02 -31.43 -1.97
C SER A 286 -1.32 -31.15 -2.71
N TYR A 287 -2.37 -30.83 -1.96
CA TYR A 287 -3.67 -30.38 -2.45
C TYR A 287 -4.32 -29.46 -1.39
N LEU A 288 -5.46 -28.83 -1.70
CA LEU A 288 -6.23 -28.13 -0.66
C LEU A 288 -7.52 -28.90 -0.38
N ASP A 289 -7.68 -29.30 0.87
CA ASP A 289 -8.85 -29.99 1.41
C ASP A 289 -9.70 -28.99 2.17
N HIS A 290 -10.94 -28.75 1.74
CA HIS A 290 -11.77 -27.67 2.30
C HIS A 290 -11.05 -26.30 2.31
N GLY A 291 -10.23 -26.06 1.28
CA GLY A 291 -9.42 -24.85 1.19
C GLY A 291 -8.22 -24.78 2.15
N VAL A 292 -7.95 -25.82 2.95
CA VAL A 292 -6.76 -25.92 3.82
C VAL A 292 -5.67 -26.71 3.10
N ALA A 293 -4.44 -26.20 3.07
CA ALA A 293 -3.34 -26.94 2.46
C ALA A 293 -3.07 -28.26 3.21
N LYS A 294 -2.97 -29.35 2.44
CA LYS A 294 -2.61 -30.68 2.94
C LYS A 294 -1.43 -31.22 2.15
N ILE A 295 -0.52 -31.88 2.87
CA ILE A 295 0.66 -32.54 2.31
C ILE A 295 0.63 -34.00 2.75
N GLU A 296 0.50 -34.90 1.78
CA GLU A 296 0.60 -36.34 1.98
C GLU A 296 1.99 -36.85 1.61
N TYR A 297 2.63 -37.56 2.55
CA TYR A 297 3.94 -38.17 2.34
C TYR A 297 3.78 -39.64 1.95
N GLN A 298 4.35 -40.04 0.82
CA GLN A 298 4.17 -41.39 0.27
C GLN A 298 5.18 -42.40 0.84
N VAL A 299 6.15 -41.94 1.62
CA VAL A 299 7.16 -42.77 2.28
C VAL A 299 6.78 -42.97 3.75
N LEU A 300 6.52 -44.21 4.16
CA LEU A 300 6.04 -44.55 5.52
C LEU A 300 6.87 -43.93 6.66
N ASP A 301 8.20 -43.93 6.53
CA ASP A 301 9.07 -43.36 7.57
C ASP A 301 8.95 -41.83 7.63
N GLN A 302 8.73 -41.16 6.49
CA GLN A 302 8.45 -39.73 6.46
C GLN A 302 7.07 -39.42 7.01
N GLN A 303 6.07 -40.23 6.71
CA GLN A 303 4.74 -40.07 7.27
C GLN A 303 4.77 -40.15 8.81
N LYS A 304 5.42 -41.18 9.37
CA LYS A 304 5.62 -41.29 10.83
C LYS A 304 6.41 -40.11 11.41
N HIS A 305 7.40 -39.62 10.68
CA HIS A 305 8.18 -38.45 11.07
C HIS A 305 7.33 -37.19 11.18
N ILE A 306 6.45 -36.96 10.20
CA ILE A 306 5.54 -35.81 10.18
C ILE A 306 4.47 -35.94 11.26
N GLU A 307 3.90 -37.14 11.46
CA GLU A 307 2.99 -37.40 12.57
C GLU A 307 3.64 -37.05 13.90
N LYS A 308 4.88 -37.50 14.13
CA LYS A 308 5.68 -37.18 15.33
C LYS A 308 6.03 -35.68 15.43
N LEU A 309 6.34 -35.03 14.30
CA LEU A 309 6.58 -33.58 14.27
C LEU A 309 5.32 -32.83 14.70
N ASN A 310 4.16 -33.22 14.18
CA ASN A 310 2.87 -32.60 14.44
C ASN A 310 2.40 -32.75 15.89
N GLU A 311 2.91 -33.74 16.65
CA GLU A 311 2.71 -33.83 18.10
C GLU A 311 3.22 -32.58 18.84
N ASN A 312 4.17 -31.83 18.27
CA ASN A 312 4.70 -30.59 18.87
C ASN A 312 3.82 -29.36 18.64
N PHE A 313 2.85 -29.42 17.73
CA PHE A 313 2.10 -28.25 17.25
C PHE A 313 0.61 -28.29 17.60
N ASN A 314 0.19 -29.15 18.54
CA ASN A 314 -1.16 -29.17 19.12
C ASN A 314 -2.32 -29.12 18.09
N GLY A 315 -2.15 -29.71 16.91
CA GLY A 315 -3.17 -29.75 15.86
C GLY A 315 -3.17 -28.56 14.89
N GLN A 316 -2.20 -27.65 14.96
CA GLN A 316 -1.96 -26.67 13.89
C GLN A 316 -1.58 -27.38 12.59
N ASN A 317 -1.93 -26.78 11.44
CA ASN A 317 -1.41 -27.27 10.17
C ASN A 317 0.03 -26.83 10.01
N THR A 318 0.88 -27.76 9.61
CA THR A 318 2.32 -27.53 9.42
C THR A 318 2.73 -27.90 8.00
N TYR A 319 3.83 -27.32 7.56
CA TYR A 319 4.54 -27.74 6.36
C TYR A 319 6.04 -27.61 6.58
N ILE A 320 6.80 -28.46 5.90
CA ILE A 320 8.25 -28.31 5.85
C ILE A 320 8.56 -27.29 4.75
N LEU A 321 9.13 -26.16 5.14
CA LEU A 321 9.62 -25.14 4.21
C LEU A 321 10.96 -25.58 3.60
N GLU A 322 11.89 -26.01 4.45
CA GLU A 322 13.27 -26.33 4.07
C GLU A 322 13.80 -27.51 4.90
N THR A 323 14.75 -28.28 4.36
CA THR A 323 15.44 -29.36 5.08
C THR A 323 16.93 -29.26 4.81
N SER A 324 17.76 -29.38 5.85
CA SER A 324 19.22 -29.37 5.70
C SER A 324 19.70 -30.55 4.86
N ARG A 325 20.86 -30.40 4.22
CA ARG A 325 21.44 -31.42 3.32
C ARG A 325 21.65 -32.78 4.00
N ASP A 326 22.07 -32.76 5.26
CA ASP A 326 22.24 -33.96 6.08
C ASP A 326 20.92 -34.53 6.62
N ASN A 327 19.79 -33.90 6.28
CA ASN A 327 18.44 -34.27 6.68
C ASN A 327 18.27 -34.37 8.20
N ASN A 328 19.03 -33.58 8.97
CA ASN A 328 18.95 -33.51 10.43
C ASN A 328 18.11 -32.33 10.94
N TYR A 329 18.02 -31.25 10.16
CA TYR A 329 17.34 -30.01 10.55
C TYR A 329 16.30 -29.60 9.53
N GLN A 330 15.22 -28.96 9.99
CA GLN A 330 14.14 -28.50 9.13
C GLN A 330 13.65 -27.12 9.57
N ILE A 331 13.18 -26.33 8.60
CA ILE A 331 12.32 -25.18 8.89
C ILE A 331 10.89 -25.63 8.69
N VAL A 332 10.08 -25.47 9.73
CA VAL A 332 8.67 -25.83 9.75
C VAL A 332 7.87 -24.54 9.79
N GLY A 333 7.01 -24.36 8.79
CA GLY A 333 6.01 -23.30 8.78
C GLY A 333 4.68 -23.82 9.32
N THR A 334 3.89 -22.93 9.90
CA THR A 334 2.51 -23.16 10.35
C THR A 334 1.57 -22.27 9.56
N PHE A 335 0.31 -22.68 9.43
CA PHE A 335 -0.72 -21.88 8.78
C PHE A 335 -2.11 -22.28 9.25
N ALA A 336 -3.00 -21.31 9.30
CA ALA A 336 -4.43 -21.52 9.50
C ALA A 336 -5.18 -20.26 9.05
N ALA A 337 -6.51 -20.25 9.20
CA ALA A 337 -7.28 -19.02 9.04
C ALA A 337 -6.91 -17.97 10.11
N ASP A 338 -6.60 -18.43 11.32
CA ASP A 338 -6.21 -17.67 12.50
C ASP A 338 -4.71 -17.68 12.80
N ASP A 339 -3.91 -18.24 11.90
CA ASP A 339 -2.46 -18.23 12.00
C ASP A 339 -1.89 -17.71 10.67
N PRO A 340 -1.40 -16.46 10.63
CA PRO A 340 -0.91 -15.84 9.42
C PRO A 340 0.44 -16.39 8.98
N GLY A 341 1.06 -17.28 9.77
CA GLY A 341 2.30 -17.95 9.48
C GLY A 341 3.32 -17.77 10.60
N HIS A 342 3.76 -18.87 11.21
CA HIS A 342 4.93 -18.89 12.10
C HIS A 342 5.96 -19.91 11.64
N TYR A 343 7.23 -19.55 11.81
CA TYR A 343 8.39 -20.38 11.48
C TYR A 343 9.07 -20.94 12.71
N TYR A 344 9.49 -22.19 12.59
CA TYR A 344 10.17 -22.93 13.62
C TYR A 344 11.37 -23.68 13.06
N TYR A 345 12.44 -23.74 13.85
CA TYR A 345 13.57 -24.62 13.59
C TYR A 345 13.32 -25.96 14.28
N TYR A 346 13.48 -27.05 13.55
CA TYR A 346 13.25 -28.38 14.06
C TYR A 346 14.51 -29.24 13.95
N ASP A 347 15.00 -29.72 15.10
CA ASP A 347 16.06 -30.71 15.21
C ASP A 347 15.43 -32.11 15.26
N LYS A 348 15.58 -32.86 14.16
CA LYS A 348 14.97 -34.19 14.00
C LYS A 348 15.57 -35.23 14.95
N GLN A 349 16.86 -35.12 15.26
CA GLN A 349 17.55 -36.08 16.12
C GLN A 349 17.10 -35.91 17.57
N LYS A 350 16.98 -34.66 18.03
CA LYS A 350 16.50 -34.34 19.38
C LYS A 350 14.98 -34.34 19.50
N ASN A 351 14.26 -34.36 18.38
CA ASN A 351 12.80 -34.17 18.32
C ASN A 351 12.40 -32.87 19.03
N GLN A 352 13.11 -31.78 18.75
CA GLN A 352 12.94 -30.50 19.42
C GLN A 352 12.60 -29.42 18.41
N VAL A 353 11.50 -28.73 18.67
CA VAL A 353 11.06 -27.55 17.92
C VAL A 353 11.46 -26.29 18.70
N LYS A 354 11.98 -25.29 18.00
CA LYS A 354 12.26 -23.97 18.53
C LYS A 354 11.61 -22.90 17.66
N TYR A 355 10.86 -22.01 18.29
CA TYR A 355 10.30 -20.85 17.61
C TYR A 355 11.41 -19.97 17.02
N LEU A 356 11.25 -19.57 15.76
CA LEU A 356 12.10 -18.60 15.10
C LEU A 356 11.41 -17.24 15.08
N GLN A 357 10.31 -17.12 14.33
CA GLN A 357 9.58 -15.87 14.14
C GLN A 357 8.27 -16.07 13.39
N SER A 358 7.35 -15.11 13.53
CA SER A 358 6.15 -14.95 12.72
C SER A 358 6.38 -14.23 11.40
N GLU A 359 5.49 -14.49 10.45
CA GLU A 359 5.37 -13.75 9.20
C GLU A 359 4.98 -12.28 9.41
N TYR A 360 4.17 -12.00 10.43
CA TYR A 360 3.63 -10.68 10.74
C TYR A 360 3.82 -10.38 12.24
N LEU A 361 4.88 -9.66 12.58
CA LEU A 361 5.26 -9.41 13.97
C LEU A 361 4.17 -8.67 14.76
N ASP A 362 3.44 -7.76 14.11
CA ASP A 362 2.37 -6.99 14.75
C ASP A 362 1.10 -7.80 15.07
N LEU A 363 1.00 -9.04 14.55
CA LEU A 363 -0.15 -9.92 14.72
C LEU A 363 0.07 -11.00 15.80
N ASP A 364 1.30 -11.25 16.25
CA ASP A 364 1.63 -12.31 17.23
C ASP A 364 0.89 -12.17 18.55
N GLU A 365 0.64 -10.93 18.97
CA GLU A 365 -0.06 -10.62 20.22
C GLU A 365 -1.58 -10.51 20.05
N LEU A 366 -2.09 -10.67 18.82
CA LEU A 366 -3.51 -10.52 18.51
C LEU A 366 -4.19 -11.88 18.40
N THR A 367 -5.46 -11.92 18.82
CA THR A 367 -6.30 -13.11 18.60
C THR A 367 -7.02 -12.99 17.26
N LEU A 368 -6.61 -13.83 16.30
CA LEU A 368 -7.29 -13.98 15.02
C LEU A 368 -8.41 -15.02 15.10
N THR A 369 -9.24 -15.08 14.07
CA THR A 369 -10.47 -15.88 14.04
C THR A 369 -10.33 -17.11 13.16
N ALA A 370 -10.56 -18.31 13.73
CA ALA A 370 -10.50 -19.57 13.00
C ALA A 370 -11.68 -19.74 12.04
N ALA A 371 -11.48 -20.55 11.00
CA ALA A 371 -12.52 -20.94 10.05
C ALA A 371 -13.04 -22.36 10.33
N GLN A 372 -14.35 -22.56 10.19
CA GLN A 372 -15.00 -23.85 10.24
C GLN A 372 -15.35 -24.28 8.82
N THR A 373 -14.95 -25.49 8.42
CA THR A 373 -15.20 -26.00 7.08
C THR A 373 -16.18 -27.17 7.11
N PHE A 374 -16.98 -27.31 6.06
CA PHE A 374 -17.99 -28.37 5.93
C PHE A 374 -18.39 -28.54 4.47
N THR A 375 -19.12 -29.63 4.17
CA THR A 375 -19.65 -29.92 2.84
C THR A 375 -21.18 -30.03 2.87
N VAL A 376 -21.83 -29.56 1.82
CA VAL A 376 -23.28 -29.67 1.62
C VAL A 376 -23.58 -30.38 0.32
N GLU A 377 -24.39 -31.43 0.39
CA GLU A 377 -24.95 -32.08 -0.79
C GLU A 377 -26.13 -31.27 -1.32
N THR A 378 -26.00 -30.78 -2.54
CA THR A 378 -27.06 -30.02 -3.22
C THR A 378 -28.20 -30.94 -3.66
N THR A 379 -29.35 -30.36 -3.99
CA THR A 379 -30.51 -31.13 -4.51
C THR A 379 -30.22 -31.83 -5.84
N GLN A 380 -29.13 -31.46 -6.52
CA GLN A 380 -28.69 -32.06 -7.78
C GLN A 380 -27.61 -33.15 -7.56
N GLY A 381 -27.26 -33.48 -6.31
CA GLY A 381 -26.26 -34.50 -5.97
C GLY A 381 -24.81 -34.04 -6.16
N VAL A 382 -24.58 -32.72 -6.20
CA VAL A 382 -23.24 -32.12 -6.24
C VAL A 382 -22.85 -31.72 -4.82
N SER A 383 -21.64 -32.11 -4.42
CA SER A 383 -21.03 -31.74 -3.14
C SER A 383 -20.38 -30.36 -3.24
N VAL A 384 -20.75 -29.44 -2.33
CA VAL A 384 -20.29 -28.04 -2.32
C VAL A 384 -19.67 -27.72 -0.97
N GLU A 385 -18.46 -27.14 -0.97
CA GLU A 385 -17.79 -26.77 0.29
C GLU A 385 -18.23 -25.40 0.78
N GLY A 386 -18.45 -25.30 2.10
CA GLY A 386 -18.66 -24.06 2.82
C GLY A 386 -17.54 -23.79 3.82
N ILE A 387 -17.17 -22.52 3.96
CA ILE A 387 -16.19 -22.03 4.94
C ILE A 387 -16.86 -20.94 5.75
N LEU A 388 -17.00 -21.16 7.05
CA LEU A 388 -17.66 -20.25 7.98
C LEU A 388 -16.65 -19.73 9.02
N THR A 389 -16.37 -18.44 8.95
CA THR A 389 -15.55 -17.72 9.94
C THR A 389 -16.48 -16.94 10.86
N LYS A 390 -16.46 -17.23 12.17
CA LYS A 390 -17.32 -16.57 13.17
C LYS A 390 -16.48 -15.77 14.14
N PRO A 391 -16.85 -14.52 14.43
CA PRO A 391 -16.05 -13.65 15.27
C PRO A 391 -15.84 -14.28 16.65
N ALA A 392 -14.59 -14.31 17.12
CA ALA A 392 -14.25 -14.91 18.41
C ALA A 392 -14.94 -14.19 19.59
N VAL A 393 -15.14 -12.88 19.47
CA VAL A 393 -15.78 -12.00 20.46
C VAL A 393 -16.59 -10.91 19.72
N ASN A 394 -17.56 -10.25 20.39
CA ASN A 394 -18.35 -9.15 19.82
C ASN A 394 -19.18 -9.51 18.57
N ALA A 395 -19.87 -10.65 18.56
CA ALA A 395 -20.75 -11.02 17.46
C ALA A 395 -21.94 -10.06 17.32
N ASN A 396 -22.06 -9.37 16.17
CA ASN A 396 -23.19 -8.48 15.85
C ASN A 396 -24.47 -9.24 15.49
N GLY A 397 -24.42 -10.58 15.46
CA GLY A 397 -25.48 -11.45 14.96
C GLY A 397 -25.70 -11.35 13.44
N VAL A 398 -24.74 -10.78 12.70
CA VAL A 398 -24.82 -10.54 11.26
C VAL A 398 -24.03 -11.62 10.51
N LEU A 399 -24.67 -12.29 9.55
CA LEU A 399 -24.02 -13.15 8.57
C LEU A 399 -23.77 -12.40 7.26
N LEU A 400 -22.53 -12.42 6.79
CA LEU A 400 -22.13 -11.95 5.47
C LEU A 400 -21.95 -13.19 4.57
N VAL A 401 -22.87 -13.37 3.61
CA VAL A 401 -22.73 -14.39 2.56
C VAL A 401 -21.81 -13.81 1.49
N PHE A 402 -20.61 -14.37 1.36
CA PHE A 402 -19.50 -13.82 0.60
C PHE A 402 -19.06 -14.74 -0.54
N PRO A 403 -19.85 -14.87 -1.63
CA PRO A 403 -19.41 -15.62 -2.81
C PRO A 403 -18.18 -14.98 -3.44
N HIS A 404 -17.19 -15.80 -3.80
CA HIS A 404 -15.98 -15.36 -4.48
C HIS A 404 -16.21 -14.92 -5.93
N GLY A 405 -15.22 -14.23 -6.50
CA GLY A 405 -15.18 -13.84 -7.92
C GLY A 405 -14.97 -15.02 -8.87
N GLY A 406 -14.80 -14.75 -10.17
CA GLY A 406 -14.74 -15.79 -11.21
C GLY A 406 -15.96 -15.72 -12.12
N PRO A 407 -16.91 -16.68 -12.08
CA PRO A 407 -17.03 -17.80 -11.13
C PRO A 407 -16.13 -18.99 -11.44
N VAL A 408 -15.59 -19.06 -12.66
CA VAL A 408 -14.84 -20.21 -13.13
C VAL A 408 -13.36 -20.03 -12.81
N GLY A 409 -12.76 -21.01 -12.14
CA GLY A 409 -11.31 -21.07 -11.94
C GLY A 409 -10.78 -20.32 -10.72
N ILE A 410 -11.66 -19.85 -9.84
CA ILE A 410 -11.33 -19.21 -8.55
C ILE A 410 -11.94 -20.07 -7.43
N ARG A 411 -11.37 -20.06 -6.23
CA ARG A 411 -11.97 -20.68 -5.04
C ARG A 411 -11.60 -19.92 -3.79
N ASP A 412 -12.41 -20.05 -2.76
CA ASP A 412 -12.10 -19.64 -1.40
C ASP A 412 -11.25 -20.68 -0.68
N THR A 413 -10.44 -20.21 0.26
CA THR A 413 -9.56 -21.04 1.11
C THR A 413 -9.81 -20.76 2.58
N ALA A 414 -9.53 -21.75 3.44
CA ALA A 414 -9.58 -21.60 4.89
C ALA A 414 -8.19 -21.27 5.45
N LEU A 415 -7.50 -20.36 4.78
CA LEU A 415 -6.18 -19.82 5.13
C LEU A 415 -6.31 -18.37 5.57
N TYR A 416 -5.27 -17.82 6.19
CA TYR A 416 -5.24 -16.42 6.61
C TYR A 416 -5.57 -15.49 5.43
N ASN A 417 -6.59 -14.67 5.64
CA ASN A 417 -7.03 -13.66 4.70
C ASN A 417 -7.31 -12.35 5.47
N PRO A 418 -6.62 -11.24 5.14
CA PRO A 418 -6.74 -9.99 5.88
C PRO A 418 -8.16 -9.38 5.81
N GLU A 419 -8.88 -9.58 4.70
CA GLU A 419 -10.25 -9.09 4.53
C GLU A 419 -11.22 -9.83 5.46
N ILE A 420 -11.08 -11.16 5.54
CA ILE A 420 -11.89 -12.01 6.41
C ILE A 420 -11.59 -11.70 7.88
N GLN A 421 -10.32 -11.56 8.26
CA GLN A 421 -9.94 -11.16 9.62
C GLN A 421 -10.41 -9.74 9.97
N TYR A 422 -10.37 -8.82 9.02
CA TYR A 422 -10.86 -7.45 9.19
C TYR A 422 -12.37 -7.44 9.50
N LEU A 423 -13.17 -8.16 8.71
CA LEU A 423 -14.62 -8.27 8.92
C LEU A 423 -14.96 -9.05 10.19
N ALA A 424 -14.26 -10.16 10.46
CA ALA A 424 -14.47 -10.97 11.66
C ALA A 424 -14.17 -10.17 12.94
N SER A 425 -13.06 -9.44 12.99
CA SER A 425 -12.71 -8.59 14.15
C SER A 425 -13.71 -7.44 14.38
N ARG A 426 -14.54 -7.11 13.39
CA ARG A 426 -15.62 -6.11 13.48
C ARG A 426 -16.96 -6.70 13.92
N GLY A 427 -17.01 -8.01 14.17
CA GLY A 427 -18.17 -8.72 14.71
C GLY A 427 -19.07 -9.38 13.66
N TYR A 428 -18.62 -9.47 12.41
CA TYR A 428 -19.36 -10.16 11.35
C TYR A 428 -18.99 -11.65 11.29
N SER A 429 -19.99 -12.50 11.06
CA SER A 429 -19.73 -13.88 10.60
C SER A 429 -19.67 -13.89 9.09
N ILE A 430 -18.74 -14.61 8.50
CA ILE A 430 -18.50 -14.62 7.05
C ILE A 430 -18.64 -16.06 6.54
N LEU A 431 -19.48 -16.23 5.51
CA LEU A 431 -19.70 -17.50 4.84
C LEU A 431 -19.22 -17.43 3.39
N ASN A 432 -18.13 -18.13 3.13
CA ASN A 432 -17.57 -18.37 1.81
C ASN A 432 -18.06 -19.72 1.27
N VAL A 433 -18.22 -19.82 -0.06
CA VAL A 433 -18.79 -21.01 -0.70
C VAL A 433 -18.04 -21.34 -1.98
N ASN A 434 -17.50 -22.56 -2.06
CA ASN A 434 -16.89 -23.11 -3.28
C ASN A 434 -17.96 -23.82 -4.11
N PHE A 435 -18.77 -23.02 -4.81
CA PHE A 435 -19.85 -23.48 -5.68
C PHE A 435 -19.33 -24.09 -6.99
N ARG A 436 -20.21 -24.72 -7.78
CA ARG A 436 -19.78 -25.29 -9.07
C ARG A 436 -19.14 -24.25 -9.99
N GLY A 437 -18.01 -24.60 -10.60
CA GLY A 437 -17.15 -23.64 -11.31
C GLY A 437 -15.90 -23.25 -10.52
N SER A 438 -15.86 -23.48 -9.20
CA SER A 438 -14.66 -23.19 -8.43
C SER A 438 -13.48 -24.06 -8.84
N ALA A 439 -12.26 -23.54 -8.75
CA ALA A 439 -11.04 -24.28 -9.04
C ALA A 439 -10.73 -25.34 -7.98
N GLY A 440 -10.02 -26.40 -8.38
CA GLY A 440 -9.43 -27.35 -7.44
C GLY A 440 -10.26 -28.60 -7.17
N PHE A 441 -11.39 -28.78 -7.85
CA PHE A 441 -12.34 -29.90 -7.69
C PHE A 441 -12.42 -30.79 -8.94
N GLY A 442 -11.51 -30.60 -9.90
CA GLY A 442 -11.53 -31.27 -11.19
C GLY A 442 -12.31 -30.54 -12.29
N LYS A 443 -12.07 -30.97 -13.52
CA LYS A 443 -12.65 -30.40 -14.75
C LYS A 443 -14.17 -30.44 -14.77
N GLU A 444 -14.79 -31.54 -14.33
CA GLU A 444 -16.25 -31.66 -14.38
C GLU A 444 -16.93 -30.61 -13.50
N PHE A 445 -16.44 -30.42 -12.27
CA PHE A 445 -16.94 -29.39 -11.36
C PHE A 445 -16.70 -27.99 -11.92
N LEU A 446 -15.50 -27.73 -12.45
CA LEU A 446 -15.14 -26.47 -13.11
C LEU A 446 -16.04 -26.13 -14.31
N GLU A 447 -16.24 -27.09 -15.23
CA GLU A 447 -17.04 -26.91 -16.44
C GLU A 447 -18.52 -26.75 -16.11
N SER A 448 -19.02 -27.39 -15.05
CA SER A 448 -20.43 -27.32 -14.66
C SER A 448 -20.89 -25.93 -14.17
N GLY A 449 -19.96 -25.02 -13.86
CA GLY A 449 -20.25 -23.61 -13.56
C GLY A 449 -20.32 -22.68 -14.79
N LYS A 450 -19.87 -23.14 -15.97
CA LYS A 450 -19.88 -22.30 -17.18
C LYS A 450 -21.31 -22.03 -17.66
N GLY A 451 -21.62 -20.78 -17.96
CA GLY A 451 -22.93 -20.33 -18.42
C GLY A 451 -24.03 -20.38 -17.35
N GLN A 452 -23.66 -20.49 -16.08
CA GLN A 452 -24.58 -20.68 -14.95
C GLN A 452 -24.79 -19.45 -14.07
N PHE A 453 -24.43 -18.26 -14.54
CA PHE A 453 -24.76 -17.00 -13.87
C PHE A 453 -26.26 -16.90 -13.60
N GLY A 454 -26.63 -16.67 -12.34
CA GLY A 454 -28.02 -16.48 -11.91
C GLY A 454 -28.85 -17.76 -11.94
N LYS A 455 -28.23 -18.92 -12.12
CA LYS A 455 -28.89 -20.22 -12.25
C LYS A 455 -28.48 -21.13 -11.09
N VAL A 456 -27.83 -22.25 -11.42
CA VAL A 456 -27.50 -23.31 -10.47
C VAL A 456 -26.37 -22.95 -9.52
N ILE A 457 -25.52 -21.96 -9.84
CA ILE A 457 -24.49 -21.49 -8.89
C ILE A 457 -25.16 -20.83 -7.68
N GLU A 458 -26.17 -19.99 -7.91
CA GLU A 458 -26.94 -19.33 -6.86
C GLU A 458 -27.79 -20.33 -6.06
N GLU A 459 -28.20 -21.45 -6.68
CA GLU A 459 -28.81 -22.58 -5.97
C GLU A 459 -27.82 -23.28 -5.03
N ASP A 460 -26.57 -23.52 -5.47
CA ASP A 460 -25.51 -24.10 -4.66
C ASP A 460 -25.23 -23.21 -3.42
N ILE A 461 -25.05 -21.91 -3.65
CA ILE A 461 -24.83 -20.94 -2.56
C ILE A 461 -26.04 -20.94 -1.60
N THR A 462 -27.26 -20.91 -2.15
CA THR A 462 -28.49 -20.94 -1.33
C THR A 462 -28.59 -22.22 -0.49
N ALA A 463 -28.16 -23.37 -1.01
CA ALA A 463 -28.17 -24.63 -0.27
C ALA A 463 -27.23 -24.57 0.95
N VAL A 464 -26.01 -24.03 0.77
CA VAL A 464 -25.05 -23.84 1.85
C VAL A 464 -25.56 -22.83 2.89
N VAL A 465 -26.13 -21.71 2.46
CA VAL A 465 -26.74 -20.72 3.35
C VAL A 465 -27.84 -21.36 4.21
N LYS A 466 -28.71 -22.19 3.62
CA LYS A 466 -29.78 -22.89 4.36
C LYS A 466 -29.22 -23.84 5.42
N GLN A 467 -28.16 -24.59 5.10
CA GLN A 467 -27.49 -25.46 6.07
C GLN A 467 -26.96 -24.64 7.26
N VAL A 468 -26.26 -23.54 6.97
CA VAL A 468 -25.69 -22.65 7.98
C VAL A 468 -26.77 -22.02 8.87
N GLN A 469 -27.89 -21.59 8.29
CA GLN A 469 -29.03 -21.05 9.05
C GLN A 469 -29.74 -22.11 9.90
N ALA A 470 -29.70 -23.39 9.51
CA ALA A 470 -30.27 -24.47 10.30
C ALA A 470 -29.43 -24.79 11.55
N GLU A 471 -28.11 -24.61 11.46
CA GLU A 471 -27.16 -24.91 12.55
C GLU A 471 -26.83 -23.70 13.43
N HIS A 472 -27.03 -22.48 12.90
CA HIS A 472 -26.65 -21.23 13.55
C HIS A 472 -27.75 -20.19 13.46
N ASN A 473 -27.95 -19.46 14.56
CA ASN A 473 -28.96 -18.41 14.63
C ASN A 473 -28.33 -17.03 14.36
N PHE A 474 -28.44 -16.56 13.12
CA PHE A 474 -28.08 -15.19 12.74
C PHE A 474 -29.33 -14.30 12.76
N GLN A 475 -29.21 -13.13 13.38
CA GLN A 475 -30.30 -12.17 13.51
C GLN A 475 -30.54 -11.40 12.22
N ARG A 476 -29.45 -11.12 11.49
CA ARG A 476 -29.44 -10.30 10.29
C ARG A 476 -28.51 -10.88 9.25
N MET A 477 -28.77 -10.63 7.98
CA MET A 477 -27.88 -11.10 6.91
C MET A 477 -27.70 -10.09 5.79
N CYS A 478 -26.50 -10.08 5.24
CA CYS A 478 -26.16 -9.33 4.04
C CYS A 478 -25.43 -10.22 3.05
N SER A 479 -25.50 -9.86 1.78
CA SER A 479 -24.68 -10.45 0.73
C SER A 479 -23.58 -9.47 0.33
N ILE A 480 -22.36 -9.97 0.19
CA ILE A 480 -21.19 -9.19 -0.20
C ILE A 480 -20.40 -9.97 -1.24
N GLY A 481 -19.83 -9.30 -2.24
CA GLY A 481 -18.97 -10.02 -3.18
C GLY A 481 -18.24 -9.11 -4.14
N ALA A 482 -17.19 -9.65 -4.77
CA ALA A 482 -16.39 -8.96 -5.77
C ALA A 482 -16.49 -9.61 -7.15
N SER A 483 -16.49 -8.84 -8.23
CA SER A 483 -16.57 -9.36 -9.61
C SER A 483 -17.85 -10.17 -9.83
N TYR A 484 -17.76 -11.44 -10.26
CA TYR A 484 -18.89 -12.38 -10.21
C TYR A 484 -19.53 -12.48 -8.82
N GLY A 485 -18.75 -12.45 -7.75
CA GLY A 485 -19.27 -12.41 -6.39
C GLY A 485 -20.16 -11.18 -6.16
N GLY A 486 -19.82 -10.04 -6.75
CA GLY A 486 -20.65 -8.83 -6.70
C GLY A 486 -21.97 -9.00 -7.46
N TYR A 487 -21.92 -9.62 -8.64
CA TYR A 487 -23.12 -10.06 -9.36
C TYR A 487 -23.98 -11.00 -8.50
N SER A 488 -23.37 -12.03 -7.92
CA SER A 488 -24.03 -13.06 -7.13
C SER A 488 -24.65 -12.45 -5.86
N ALA A 489 -23.95 -11.55 -5.18
CA ALA A 489 -24.47 -10.85 -4.02
C ALA A 489 -25.77 -10.10 -4.32
N VAL A 490 -25.85 -9.41 -5.48
CA VAL A 490 -27.08 -8.74 -5.91
C VAL A 490 -28.16 -9.75 -6.30
N MET A 491 -27.81 -10.82 -7.01
CA MET A 491 -28.77 -11.85 -7.41
C MET A 491 -29.37 -12.60 -6.22
N LEU A 492 -28.58 -12.94 -5.20
CA LEU A 492 -29.05 -13.56 -3.96
C LEU A 492 -30.11 -12.69 -3.27
N ALA A 493 -29.88 -11.38 -3.21
CA ALA A 493 -30.85 -10.43 -2.64
C ALA A 493 -32.10 -10.22 -3.52
N ILE A 494 -31.98 -10.36 -4.85
CA ILE A 494 -33.12 -10.33 -5.77
C ILE A 494 -33.97 -11.60 -5.65
N TYR A 495 -33.35 -12.77 -5.50
CA TYR A 495 -34.04 -14.05 -5.39
C TYR A 495 -34.65 -14.28 -4.00
N HIS A 496 -33.99 -13.78 -2.95
CA HIS A 496 -34.43 -13.92 -1.57
C HIS A 496 -34.56 -12.56 -0.87
N PRO A 497 -35.47 -11.67 -1.32
CA PRO A 497 -35.52 -10.27 -0.89
C PRO A 497 -35.96 -10.05 0.56
N GLN A 498 -36.43 -11.08 1.26
CA GLN A 498 -36.74 -11.04 2.69
C GLN A 498 -35.59 -11.54 3.56
N GLN A 499 -34.60 -12.18 2.95
CA GLN A 499 -33.50 -12.85 3.64
C GLN A 499 -32.28 -11.94 3.79
N TYR A 500 -32.06 -11.01 2.85
CA TYR A 500 -30.92 -10.10 2.84
C TYR A 500 -31.38 -8.67 3.12
N GLU A 501 -30.76 -8.04 4.12
CA GLU A 501 -31.07 -6.69 4.59
C GLU A 501 -30.08 -5.64 4.07
N CYS A 502 -28.93 -6.05 3.55
CA CYS A 502 -28.00 -5.17 2.85
C CYS A 502 -27.20 -5.92 1.78
N VAL A 503 -26.74 -5.19 0.76
CA VAL A 503 -25.95 -5.74 -0.36
C VAL A 503 -24.70 -4.91 -0.59
N VAL A 504 -23.56 -5.56 -0.74
CA VAL A 504 -22.29 -4.93 -1.10
C VAL A 504 -21.75 -5.57 -2.37
N SER A 505 -21.63 -4.79 -3.43
CA SER A 505 -21.12 -5.26 -4.72
C SER A 505 -19.85 -4.50 -5.11
N LEU A 506 -18.73 -5.21 -5.08
CA LEU A 506 -17.40 -4.68 -5.38
C LEU A 506 -17.03 -5.06 -6.82
N PHE A 507 -16.77 -4.10 -7.71
CA PHE A 507 -16.37 -4.36 -9.11
C PHE A 507 -17.34 -5.30 -9.85
N GLY A 508 -18.63 -5.28 -9.49
CA GLY A 508 -19.61 -6.27 -9.92
C GLY A 508 -20.07 -6.13 -11.38
N ILE A 509 -20.75 -7.18 -11.86
CA ILE A 509 -21.38 -7.27 -13.18
C ILE A 509 -22.90 -7.18 -12.99
N TYR A 510 -23.62 -6.41 -13.82
CA TYR A 510 -25.06 -6.21 -13.64
C TYR A 510 -25.88 -6.39 -14.93
N ASP A 511 -25.27 -6.23 -16.10
CA ASP A 511 -25.87 -6.43 -17.42
C ASP A 511 -24.97 -7.42 -18.20
N LEU A 512 -25.37 -8.69 -18.25
CA LEU A 512 -24.58 -9.75 -18.91
C LEU A 512 -24.39 -9.49 -20.42
N PRO A 513 -25.42 -9.06 -21.19
CA PRO A 513 -25.23 -8.60 -22.56
C PRO A 513 -24.17 -7.50 -22.73
N LEU A 514 -24.04 -6.59 -21.75
CA LEU A 514 -23.09 -5.47 -21.83
C LEU A 514 -21.63 -5.95 -21.88
N LEU A 515 -21.30 -7.11 -21.28
CA LEU A 515 -19.94 -7.66 -21.32
C LEU A 515 -19.42 -7.84 -22.76
N PHE A 516 -20.31 -8.11 -23.71
CA PHE A 516 -20.00 -8.37 -25.12
C PHE A 516 -19.82 -7.11 -26.00
N ASN A 517 -20.13 -5.93 -25.46
CA ASN A 517 -20.15 -4.68 -26.23
C ASN A 517 -19.83 -3.41 -25.43
N ALA A 518 -19.37 -3.52 -24.17
CA ALA A 518 -19.03 -2.37 -23.34
C ALA A 518 -17.95 -1.45 -23.94
N SER A 519 -17.09 -1.99 -24.81
CA SER A 519 -16.10 -1.22 -25.55
C SER A 519 -15.82 -1.82 -26.92
N ASN A 520 -15.17 -1.05 -27.81
CA ASN A 520 -14.74 -1.53 -29.12
C ASN A 520 -13.89 -2.81 -29.03
N TYR A 521 -13.02 -2.92 -28.02
CA TYR A 521 -12.23 -4.13 -27.78
C TYR A 521 -13.11 -5.36 -27.49
N ARG A 522 -14.19 -5.20 -26.71
CA ARG A 522 -15.14 -6.28 -26.40
C ARG A 522 -15.96 -6.74 -27.60
N THR A 523 -15.94 -6.01 -28.72
CA THR A 523 -16.58 -6.44 -29.98
C THR A 523 -15.74 -7.41 -30.80
N LEU A 524 -14.45 -7.57 -30.47
CA LEU A 524 -13.54 -8.50 -31.14
C LEU A 524 -13.89 -9.95 -30.79
N GLU A 525 -13.84 -10.85 -31.78
CA GLU A 525 -14.21 -12.26 -31.59
C GLU A 525 -13.35 -12.97 -30.55
N GLU A 526 -12.06 -12.63 -30.48
CA GLU A 526 -11.13 -13.15 -29.47
C GLU A 526 -11.58 -12.82 -28.03
N SER A 527 -12.02 -11.58 -27.80
CA SER A 527 -12.54 -11.15 -26.50
C SER A 527 -13.87 -11.83 -26.17
N ARG A 528 -14.76 -11.94 -27.17
CA ARG A 528 -16.08 -12.57 -27.02
C ARG A 528 -15.97 -14.05 -26.71
N LYS A 529 -15.02 -14.77 -27.31
CA LYS A 529 -14.81 -16.19 -27.03
C LYS A 529 -14.64 -16.47 -25.53
N GLY A 530 -13.79 -15.69 -24.85
CA GLY A 530 -13.59 -15.84 -23.40
C GLY A 530 -14.85 -15.53 -22.59
N ILE A 531 -15.63 -14.51 -22.98
CA ILE A 531 -16.90 -14.20 -22.31
C ILE A 531 -17.91 -15.33 -22.53
N ARG A 532 -18.03 -15.87 -23.75
CA ARG A 532 -18.94 -16.98 -24.08
C ARG A 532 -18.61 -18.24 -23.28
N GLU A 533 -17.33 -18.53 -23.10
CA GLU A 533 -16.87 -19.66 -22.29
C GLU A 533 -17.34 -19.56 -20.82
N VAL A 534 -17.51 -18.35 -20.28
CA VAL A 534 -17.87 -18.14 -18.87
C VAL A 534 -19.36 -17.85 -18.66
N VAL A 535 -19.94 -16.95 -19.45
CA VAL A 535 -21.29 -16.39 -19.29
C VAL A 535 -22.33 -17.11 -20.15
N GLY A 536 -21.89 -17.79 -21.22
CA GLY A 536 -22.76 -18.39 -22.24
C GLY A 536 -22.87 -17.54 -23.51
N GLU A 537 -23.61 -18.04 -24.50
CA GLU A 537 -23.80 -17.35 -25.78
C GLU A 537 -24.59 -16.05 -25.62
N LEU A 538 -24.28 -15.05 -26.47
CA LEU A 538 -25.00 -13.79 -26.46
C LEU A 538 -26.39 -13.97 -27.07
N ASP A 539 -27.40 -14.10 -26.20
CA ASP A 539 -28.81 -14.10 -26.58
C ASP A 539 -29.70 -13.35 -25.57
N GLU A 540 -30.98 -13.21 -25.89
CA GLU A 540 -31.95 -12.46 -25.06
C GLU A 540 -32.15 -13.05 -23.66
N SER A 541 -31.90 -14.35 -23.46
CA SER A 541 -32.06 -15.01 -22.16
C SER A 541 -31.06 -14.49 -21.12
N LEU A 542 -29.92 -13.94 -21.53
CA LEU A 542 -28.96 -13.33 -20.59
C LEU A 542 -29.58 -12.15 -19.81
N LYS A 543 -30.60 -11.48 -20.35
CA LYS A 543 -31.33 -10.43 -19.62
C LYS A 543 -32.14 -11.00 -18.45
N GLU A 544 -32.61 -12.24 -18.55
CA GLU A 544 -33.36 -12.95 -17.51
C GLU A 544 -32.49 -13.32 -16.29
N TYR A 545 -31.17 -13.18 -16.41
CA TYR A 545 -30.20 -13.40 -15.34
C TYR A 545 -29.35 -12.16 -15.07
N SER A 546 -29.77 -10.97 -15.50
CA SER A 546 -28.98 -9.74 -15.35
C SER A 546 -29.59 -8.84 -14.27
N PRO A 547 -28.88 -8.55 -13.14
CA PRO A 547 -29.37 -7.70 -12.06
C PRO A 547 -29.99 -6.38 -12.51
N PHE A 548 -29.44 -5.76 -13.56
CA PHE A 548 -29.90 -4.49 -14.12
C PHE A 548 -31.39 -4.51 -14.50
N TYR A 549 -31.88 -5.62 -15.06
CA TYR A 549 -33.28 -5.76 -15.51
C TYR A 549 -34.24 -6.15 -14.40
N PHE A 550 -33.73 -6.52 -13.22
CA PHE A 550 -34.51 -6.87 -12.03
C PHE A 550 -34.29 -5.90 -10.87
N ALA A 551 -33.69 -4.74 -11.12
CA ALA A 551 -33.35 -3.76 -10.09
C ALA A 551 -34.55 -3.31 -9.26
N GLU A 552 -35.78 -3.40 -9.79
CA GLU A 552 -37.01 -3.14 -9.04
C GLU A 552 -37.28 -4.14 -7.91
N LYS A 553 -36.83 -5.39 -8.05
CA LYS A 553 -36.99 -6.47 -7.06
C LYS A 553 -35.99 -6.36 -5.90
N LEU A 554 -34.92 -5.60 -6.07
CA LEU A 554 -33.95 -5.36 -5.00
C LEU A 554 -34.57 -4.43 -3.94
N ASN A 555 -34.84 -4.98 -2.75
CA ASN A 555 -35.41 -4.23 -1.62
C ASN A 555 -34.34 -3.71 -0.66
N ALA A 556 -33.26 -4.46 -0.50
CA ALA A 556 -32.17 -4.11 0.40
C ALA A 556 -31.39 -2.87 -0.12
N PRO A 557 -30.91 -2.00 0.78
CA PRO A 557 -29.92 -0.99 0.42
C PRO A 557 -28.67 -1.64 -0.16
N ILE A 558 -28.06 -0.96 -1.14
CA ILE A 558 -26.90 -1.48 -1.87
C ILE A 558 -25.74 -0.50 -1.90
N LEU A 559 -24.53 -1.03 -1.73
CA LEU A 559 -23.26 -0.34 -1.96
C LEU A 559 -22.63 -0.81 -3.26
N LEU A 560 -22.42 0.11 -4.21
CA LEU A 560 -21.73 -0.14 -5.46
C LEU A 560 -20.31 0.43 -5.43
N MET A 561 -19.30 -0.42 -5.57
CA MET A 561 -17.92 0.02 -5.73
C MET A 561 -17.35 -0.41 -7.08
N ALA A 562 -16.54 0.44 -7.71
CA ALA A 562 -15.89 0.12 -8.98
C ALA A 562 -14.66 0.99 -9.22
N GLY A 563 -13.69 0.45 -9.96
CA GLY A 563 -12.60 1.23 -10.53
C GLY A 563 -13.01 1.82 -11.88
N LYS A 564 -12.69 3.10 -12.13
CA LYS A 564 -13.01 3.75 -13.41
C LYS A 564 -12.15 3.23 -14.57
N GLU A 565 -11.06 2.52 -14.29
CA GLU A 565 -10.21 1.86 -15.29
C GLU A 565 -10.45 0.34 -15.34
N ASP A 566 -11.48 -0.16 -14.66
CA ASP A 566 -11.87 -1.56 -14.70
C ASP A 566 -12.20 -1.96 -16.14
N LYS A 567 -11.42 -2.90 -16.69
CA LYS A 567 -11.65 -3.48 -18.02
C LYS A 567 -12.16 -4.91 -17.96
N THR A 568 -12.29 -5.51 -16.77
CA THR A 568 -12.72 -6.90 -16.57
C THR A 568 -14.24 -6.97 -16.46
N SER A 569 -14.82 -6.19 -15.54
CA SER A 569 -16.28 -5.96 -15.50
C SER A 569 -16.69 -4.85 -16.46
N ASP A 570 -15.80 -3.89 -16.70
CA ASP A 570 -16.09 -2.57 -17.29
C ASP A 570 -16.80 -1.63 -16.30
N PHE A 571 -16.27 -0.43 -16.13
CA PHE A 571 -16.85 0.59 -15.24
C PHE A 571 -18.32 0.90 -15.57
N GLU A 572 -18.72 0.79 -16.84
CA GLU A 572 -20.08 1.09 -17.28
C GLU A 572 -21.12 0.16 -16.65
N GLN A 573 -20.74 -1.05 -16.22
CA GLN A 573 -21.61 -1.93 -15.43
C GLN A 573 -22.13 -1.21 -14.18
N ALA A 574 -21.22 -0.74 -13.33
CA ALA A 574 -21.56 -0.10 -12.07
C ALA A 574 -22.24 1.26 -12.28
N ASN A 575 -21.80 2.02 -13.29
CA ASN A 575 -22.38 3.31 -13.63
C ASN A 575 -23.85 3.18 -14.08
N ARG A 576 -24.16 2.22 -14.95
CA ARG A 576 -25.55 1.95 -15.41
C ARG A 576 -26.42 1.42 -14.29
N MET A 577 -25.90 0.53 -13.44
CA MET A 577 -26.65 0.02 -12.30
C MET A 577 -26.99 1.13 -11.30
N LYS A 578 -26.00 1.99 -10.97
CA LYS A 578 -26.23 3.21 -10.17
C LYS A 578 -27.32 4.08 -10.77
N TYR A 579 -27.25 4.36 -12.07
CA TYR A 579 -28.26 5.16 -12.77
C TYR A 579 -29.66 4.55 -12.64
N ARG A 580 -29.79 3.24 -12.89
CA ARG A 580 -31.06 2.51 -12.81
C ARG A 580 -31.65 2.51 -11.39
N LEU A 581 -30.83 2.25 -10.38
CA LEU A 581 -31.26 2.28 -8.98
C LEU A 581 -31.74 3.67 -8.55
N ASN A 582 -31.02 4.73 -8.95
CA ASN A 582 -31.45 6.11 -8.71
C ASN A 582 -32.79 6.44 -9.38
N GLN A 583 -32.99 6.02 -10.64
CA GLN A 583 -34.28 6.20 -11.32
C GLN A 583 -35.44 5.51 -10.60
N LEU A 584 -35.17 4.37 -9.96
CA LEU A 584 -36.15 3.60 -9.19
C LEU A 584 -36.31 4.10 -7.75
N GLY A 585 -35.57 5.14 -7.33
CA GLY A 585 -35.60 5.66 -5.96
C GLY A 585 -35.11 4.65 -4.93
N LYS A 586 -34.22 3.73 -5.32
CA LYS A 586 -33.62 2.74 -4.42
C LYS A 586 -32.55 3.39 -3.53
N ASP A 587 -32.34 2.83 -2.34
CA ASP A 587 -31.28 3.28 -1.44
C ASP A 587 -29.93 2.73 -1.91
N VAL A 588 -29.14 3.58 -2.59
CA VAL A 588 -27.86 3.23 -3.19
C VAL A 588 -26.75 4.15 -2.71
N ASP A 589 -25.74 3.55 -2.05
CA ASP A 589 -24.45 4.16 -1.80
C ASP A 589 -23.49 3.75 -2.94
N PHE A 590 -22.54 4.61 -3.29
CA PHE A 590 -21.52 4.28 -4.30
C PHE A 590 -20.16 4.90 -3.99
N LEU A 591 -19.11 4.24 -4.47
CA LEU A 591 -17.72 4.69 -4.35
C LEU A 591 -16.93 4.27 -5.61
N PHE A 592 -16.55 5.26 -6.42
CA PHE A 592 -15.85 5.01 -7.69
C PHE A 592 -14.44 5.55 -7.66
N TYR A 593 -13.47 4.66 -7.93
CA TYR A 593 -12.06 4.95 -7.77
C TYR A 593 -11.40 5.41 -9.08
N ASP A 594 -10.68 6.54 -9.02
CA ASP A 594 -9.81 7.02 -10.09
C ASP A 594 -8.50 6.21 -10.11
N GLY A 595 -7.99 5.84 -11.28
CA GLY A 595 -6.72 5.11 -11.42
C GLY A 595 -6.75 3.64 -10.97
N VAL A 596 -7.94 3.10 -10.66
CA VAL A 596 -8.13 1.72 -10.19
C VAL A 596 -8.81 0.89 -11.28
N GLY A 597 -8.28 -0.32 -11.49
CA GLY A 597 -8.82 -1.34 -12.39
C GLY A 597 -9.85 -2.24 -11.70
N HIS A 598 -9.72 -3.54 -11.90
CA HIS A 598 -10.60 -4.56 -11.31
C HIS A 598 -10.08 -5.03 -9.94
N GLY A 599 -10.13 -4.13 -8.95
CA GLY A 599 -9.51 -4.31 -7.63
C GLY A 599 -8.34 -3.34 -7.40
N HIS A 600 -7.96 -3.14 -6.15
CA HIS A 600 -6.82 -2.29 -5.80
C HIS A 600 -5.49 -3.03 -5.98
N THR A 601 -4.44 -2.25 -6.26
CA THR A 601 -3.05 -2.74 -6.32
C THR A 601 -2.24 -2.34 -5.09
N SER A 602 -2.91 -1.78 -4.08
CA SER A 602 -2.29 -1.23 -2.88
C SER A 602 -3.14 -1.55 -1.65
N TRP A 603 -2.47 -1.93 -0.57
CA TRP A 603 -3.11 -2.20 0.72
C TRP A 603 -3.91 -1.03 1.28
N TYR A 604 -3.48 0.21 1.04
CA TYR A 604 -4.25 1.40 1.44
C TYR A 604 -5.64 1.43 0.76
N GLY A 605 -5.68 1.08 -0.53
CA GLY A 605 -6.93 0.99 -1.28
C GLY A 605 -7.87 -0.07 -0.73
N ASP A 606 -7.37 -1.28 -0.47
CA ASP A 606 -8.17 -2.36 0.13
C ASP A 606 -8.66 -2.00 1.53
N ARG A 607 -7.78 -1.42 2.36
CA ARG A 607 -8.16 -0.92 3.68
C ARG A 607 -9.28 0.12 3.60
N HIS A 608 -9.14 1.12 2.74
CA HIS A 608 -10.17 2.14 2.56
C HIS A 608 -11.49 1.55 2.07
N MET A 609 -11.43 0.62 1.11
CA MET A 609 -12.59 -0.09 0.59
C MET A 609 -13.34 -0.81 1.70
N PHE A 610 -12.66 -1.64 2.49
CA PHE A 610 -13.30 -2.41 3.56
C PHE A 610 -13.72 -1.54 4.76
N ALA A 611 -13.04 -0.43 5.03
CA ALA A 611 -13.51 0.58 5.99
C ALA A 611 -14.85 1.18 5.58
N TYR A 612 -15.02 1.52 4.29
CA TYR A 612 -16.29 2.04 3.78
C TYR A 612 -17.38 0.95 3.72
N VAL A 613 -17.01 -0.31 3.48
CA VAL A 613 -17.92 -1.47 3.60
C VAL A 613 -18.45 -1.60 5.02
N ASP A 614 -17.58 -1.56 6.04
CA ASP A 614 -17.99 -1.62 7.45
C ASP A 614 -18.90 -0.44 7.82
N ASP A 615 -18.53 0.81 7.48
CA ASP A 615 -19.38 1.99 7.71
C ASP A 615 -20.76 1.85 7.03
N PHE A 616 -20.82 1.34 5.80
CA PHE A 616 -22.08 1.08 5.11
C PHE A 616 -22.95 0.07 5.86
N ILE A 617 -22.43 -1.12 6.17
CA ILE A 617 -23.20 -2.18 6.83
C ILE A 617 -23.71 -1.68 8.18
N ARG A 618 -22.86 -1.03 8.97
CA ARG A 618 -23.27 -0.47 10.28
C ARG A 618 -24.35 0.58 10.16
N ARG A 619 -24.28 1.49 9.19
CA ARG A 619 -25.33 2.50 8.98
C ARG A 619 -26.66 1.90 8.56
N LYS A 620 -26.64 0.90 7.67
CA LYS A 620 -27.88 0.30 7.14
C LYS A 620 -28.55 -0.63 8.14
N LEU A 621 -27.77 -1.30 8.99
CA LEU A 621 -28.28 -2.21 10.01
C LEU A 621 -28.35 -1.60 11.41
N ASP A 622 -28.01 -0.32 11.58
CA ASP A 622 -27.96 0.36 12.89
C ASP A 622 -27.10 -0.41 13.92
N LEU A 623 -25.85 -0.70 13.55
CA LEU A 623 -24.91 -1.42 14.41
C LEU A 623 -24.07 -0.45 15.24
N PRO A 624 -23.85 -0.73 16.53
CA PRO A 624 -22.96 0.08 17.36
C PRO A 624 -21.50 -0.13 16.95
N TYR A 625 -20.65 0.85 17.24
CA TYR A 625 -19.20 0.66 17.24
C TYR A 625 -18.74 0.00 18.54
N ALA A 626 -17.55 -0.59 18.51
CA ALA A 626 -16.89 -1.05 19.73
C ALA A 626 -16.67 0.15 20.68
N SER A 627 -16.95 -0.06 21.97
CA SER A 627 -16.90 1.01 22.97
C SER A 627 -15.63 0.98 23.84
N ASP A 628 -14.78 -0.03 23.68
CA ASP A 628 -13.48 -0.09 24.34
C ASP A 628 -12.47 0.85 23.63
N GLU A 629 -11.46 1.30 24.37
CA GLU A 629 -10.50 2.31 23.90
C GLU A 629 -9.78 1.92 22.60
N ASN A 630 -9.30 0.67 22.54
CA ASN A 630 -8.61 0.15 21.35
C ASN A 630 -9.57 0.02 20.16
N GLY A 631 -10.82 -0.42 20.40
CA GLY A 631 -11.85 -0.51 19.37
C GLY A 631 -12.27 0.85 18.82
N MET A 632 -12.38 1.86 19.70
CA MET A 632 -12.63 3.24 19.29
C MET A 632 -11.47 3.79 18.46
N ALA A 633 -10.22 3.53 18.86
CA ALA A 633 -9.04 3.96 18.11
C ALA A 633 -8.99 3.32 16.71
N SER A 634 -9.17 2.00 16.60
CA SER A 634 -9.22 1.28 15.32
C SER A 634 -10.32 1.83 14.41
N HIS A 635 -11.51 2.09 14.96
CA HIS A 635 -12.61 2.64 14.18
C HIS A 635 -12.34 4.08 13.74
N ALA A 636 -11.77 4.92 14.62
CA ALA A 636 -11.42 6.28 14.26
C ALA A 636 -10.39 6.30 13.13
N GLU A 637 -9.40 5.40 13.15
CA GLU A 637 -8.42 5.23 12.07
C GLU A 637 -9.09 4.94 10.72
N ASP A 638 -10.11 4.08 10.70
CA ASP A 638 -10.89 3.76 9.51
C ASP A 638 -11.70 4.97 9.01
N LEU A 639 -12.32 5.73 9.92
CA LEU A 639 -13.01 6.97 9.58
C LEU A 639 -12.06 8.01 8.98
N VAL A 640 -10.82 8.11 9.48
CA VAL A 640 -9.83 9.02 8.88
C VAL A 640 -9.43 8.55 7.48
N ALA A 641 -9.24 7.24 7.27
CA ALA A 641 -8.95 6.72 5.93
C ALA A 641 -10.07 7.05 4.92
N ILE A 642 -11.33 6.95 5.35
CA ILE A 642 -12.50 7.36 4.53
C ILE A 642 -12.47 8.88 4.28
N ALA A 643 -12.21 9.69 5.31
CA ALA A 643 -12.15 11.14 5.17
C ALA A 643 -11.03 11.59 4.23
N ASP A 644 -9.84 10.98 4.35
CA ASP A 644 -8.67 11.26 3.53
C ASP A 644 -8.98 11.01 2.05
N ALA A 645 -9.65 9.91 1.72
CA ALA A 645 -10.01 9.58 0.35
C ALA A 645 -10.96 10.61 -0.30
N PHE A 646 -11.93 11.15 0.44
CA PHE A 646 -12.81 12.22 -0.06
C PHE A 646 -12.16 13.61 -0.04
N ASN A 647 -11.10 13.80 0.73
CA ASN A 647 -10.44 15.10 0.89
C ASN A 647 -9.33 15.33 -0.16
N PHE A 648 -8.52 14.31 -0.40
CA PHE A 648 -7.39 14.35 -1.31
C PHE A 648 -7.79 13.65 -2.62
N LYS A 649 -7.63 14.34 -3.76
CA LYS A 649 -8.07 13.86 -5.08
C LYS A 649 -7.14 12.78 -5.65
N ASP A 650 -6.87 11.78 -4.83
CA ASP A 650 -5.84 10.77 -5.03
C ASP A 650 -6.46 9.41 -5.33
N SER A 651 -7.72 9.18 -4.93
CA SER A 651 -8.37 7.88 -5.07
C SER A 651 -9.84 7.93 -5.47
N VAL A 652 -10.65 8.85 -4.94
CA VAL A 652 -12.07 9.03 -5.31
C VAL A 652 -12.38 10.49 -5.63
N GLU A 653 -13.56 10.76 -6.17
CA GLU A 653 -14.00 12.13 -6.41
C GLU A 653 -14.09 12.91 -5.09
N ASN A 654 -13.46 14.09 -5.06
CA ASN A 654 -13.45 14.94 -3.87
C ASN A 654 -14.86 15.29 -3.41
N ASP A 655 -15.12 15.06 -2.13
CA ASP A 655 -16.35 15.45 -1.46
C ASP A 655 -15.98 16.00 -0.08
N HIS A 656 -15.64 17.30 -0.06
CA HIS A 656 -15.20 17.98 1.15
C HIS A 656 -16.26 17.95 2.26
N ALA A 657 -17.56 17.91 1.91
CA ALA A 657 -18.64 17.81 2.88
C ALA A 657 -18.66 16.42 3.55
N LYS A 658 -18.51 15.33 2.77
CA LYS A 658 -18.33 13.99 3.34
C LYS A 658 -17.05 13.89 4.16
N ALA A 659 -15.93 14.40 3.64
CA ALA A 659 -14.67 14.40 4.36
C ALA A 659 -14.79 15.09 5.73
N ALA A 660 -15.38 16.29 5.78
CA ALA A 660 -15.63 17.01 7.02
C ALA A 660 -16.48 16.19 8.01
N LYS A 661 -17.53 15.51 7.51
CA LYS A 661 -18.39 14.65 8.33
C LYS A 661 -17.63 13.45 8.90
N TYR A 662 -16.77 12.80 8.11
CA TYR A 662 -15.97 11.67 8.59
C TYR A 662 -14.86 12.13 9.54
N TYR A 663 -14.18 13.25 9.29
CA TYR A 663 -13.26 13.85 10.25
C TYR A 663 -13.95 14.23 11.55
N GLN A 664 -15.17 14.76 11.51
CA GLN A 664 -15.96 15.06 12.70
C GLN A 664 -16.21 13.80 13.53
N LYS A 665 -16.68 12.71 12.90
CA LYS A 665 -16.88 11.42 13.58
C LYS A 665 -15.57 10.89 14.19
N ALA A 666 -14.46 10.96 13.45
CA ALA A 666 -13.16 10.47 13.93
C ALA A 666 -12.61 11.32 15.08
N ALA A 667 -12.79 12.64 15.01
CA ALA A 667 -12.42 13.57 16.08
C ALA A 667 -13.25 13.31 17.35
N GLU A 668 -14.55 13.04 17.22
CA GLU A 668 -15.43 12.64 18.33
C GLU A 668 -15.02 11.28 18.93
N ALA A 669 -14.50 10.37 18.11
CA ALA A 669 -13.89 9.11 18.56
C ALA A 669 -12.49 9.28 19.17
N GLY A 670 -11.97 10.50 19.27
CA GLY A 670 -10.76 10.83 20.00
C GLY A 670 -9.46 10.84 19.19
N GLU A 671 -9.54 10.72 17.86
CA GLU A 671 -8.39 10.69 16.96
C GLU A 671 -7.85 12.12 16.71
N ASN A 672 -6.56 12.30 16.99
CA ASN A 672 -5.94 13.61 17.10
C ASN A 672 -5.62 14.25 15.73
N ARG A 673 -5.28 13.47 14.70
CA ARG A 673 -5.09 13.95 13.32
C ARG A 673 -6.41 14.45 12.71
N ALA A 674 -7.52 13.78 13.00
CA ALA A 674 -8.86 14.15 12.59
C ALA A 674 -9.32 15.43 13.27
N MET A 675 -9.02 15.62 14.57
CA MET A 675 -9.25 16.91 15.25
C MET A 675 -8.50 18.06 14.55
N PHE A 676 -7.24 17.85 14.17
CA PHE A 676 -6.46 18.84 13.42
C PHE A 676 -7.07 19.13 12.04
N ASN A 677 -7.46 18.09 11.31
CA ASN A 677 -8.07 18.25 9.98
C ASN A 677 -9.42 18.96 10.07
N LEU A 678 -10.27 18.60 11.04
CA LEU A 678 -11.53 19.29 11.32
C LEU A 678 -11.31 20.76 11.68
N ALA A 679 -10.31 21.08 12.52
CA ALA A 679 -9.93 22.45 12.83
C ALA A 679 -9.56 23.23 11.55
N SER A 680 -8.83 22.61 10.63
CA SER A 680 -8.46 23.19 9.33
C SER A 680 -9.68 23.45 8.43
N TYR A 681 -10.75 22.65 8.53
CA TYR A 681 -12.02 22.90 7.85
C TYR A 681 -12.71 24.16 8.41
N TYR A 682 -12.86 24.27 9.74
CA TYR A 682 -13.42 25.46 10.39
C TYR A 682 -12.60 26.72 10.12
N HIS A 683 -11.27 26.61 10.10
CA HIS A 683 -10.36 27.72 9.81
C HIS A 683 -10.61 28.28 8.40
N ARG A 684 -10.72 27.39 7.40
CA ARG A 684 -10.80 27.76 5.98
C ARG A 684 -12.22 28.03 5.48
N GLY A 685 -13.25 27.60 6.22
CA GLY A 685 -14.65 27.71 5.78
C GLY A 685 -14.99 26.79 4.60
N LEU A 686 -14.33 25.64 4.48
CA LEU A 686 -14.58 24.67 3.40
C LEU A 686 -15.78 23.81 3.79
N GLU A 687 -16.96 24.06 3.21
CA GLU A 687 -18.22 23.30 3.46
C GLU A 687 -18.77 23.32 4.90
N VAL A 688 -18.01 23.90 5.85
CA VAL A 688 -18.46 24.26 7.20
C VAL A 688 -18.46 25.78 7.34
N VAL A 689 -19.32 26.31 8.20
CA VAL A 689 -19.32 27.75 8.52
C VAL A 689 -17.94 28.09 9.10
N LYS A 690 -17.22 28.98 8.40
CA LYS A 690 -15.89 29.44 8.83
C LYS A 690 -15.99 29.96 10.25
N SER A 691 -15.22 29.38 11.17
CA SER A 691 -15.21 29.81 12.54
C SER A 691 -13.86 29.58 13.20
N TYR A 692 -13.17 30.68 13.49
CA TYR A 692 -11.87 30.66 14.12
C TYR A 692 -11.90 30.13 15.57
N PRO A 693 -12.88 30.49 16.43
CA PRO A 693 -12.97 29.93 17.77
C PRO A 693 -13.07 28.40 17.78
N GLU A 694 -13.90 27.81 16.91
CA GLU A 694 -14.04 26.37 16.76
C GLU A 694 -12.74 25.75 16.24
N ALA A 695 -12.09 26.37 15.24
CA ALA A 695 -10.80 25.91 14.74
C ALA A 695 -9.75 25.87 15.85
N ILE A 696 -9.61 26.94 16.63
CA ILE A 696 -8.66 27.01 17.75
C ILE A 696 -8.99 25.96 18.81
N SER A 697 -10.27 25.78 19.15
CA SER A 697 -10.70 24.77 20.12
C SER A 697 -10.32 23.35 19.68
N TRP A 698 -10.50 23.02 18.39
CA TRP A 698 -10.12 21.71 17.86
C TRP A 698 -8.61 21.53 17.72
N TYR A 699 -7.88 22.58 17.32
CA TYR A 699 -6.41 22.55 17.35
C TYR A 699 -5.89 22.32 18.77
N GLN A 700 -6.47 22.97 19.79
CA GLN A 700 -6.10 22.77 21.19
C GLN A 700 -6.29 21.32 21.61
N LYS A 701 -7.48 20.75 21.39
CA LYS A 701 -7.76 19.35 21.73
C LYS A 701 -6.81 18.37 21.05
N SER A 702 -6.45 18.65 19.79
CA SER A 702 -5.49 17.87 19.01
C SER A 702 -4.07 17.96 19.61
N SER A 703 -3.64 19.18 19.98
CA SER A 703 -2.36 19.46 20.65
C SER A 703 -2.27 18.78 22.02
N ASP A 704 -3.31 18.87 22.84
CA ASP A 704 -3.40 18.23 24.17
C ASP A 704 -3.31 16.69 24.07
N LYS A 705 -3.69 16.12 22.91
CA LYS A 705 -3.58 14.69 22.57
C LYS A 705 -2.28 14.33 21.84
N GLY A 706 -1.28 15.21 21.84
CA GLY A 706 0.05 14.89 21.31
C GLY A 706 0.25 15.15 19.83
N TYR A 707 -0.69 15.76 19.11
CA TYR A 707 -0.52 15.98 17.67
C TYR A 707 0.35 17.20 17.38
N ALA A 708 1.62 16.95 17.06
CA ALA A 708 2.67 17.94 16.86
C ALA A 708 2.28 19.07 15.88
N GLY A 709 1.60 18.71 14.78
CA GLY A 709 1.14 19.67 13.78
C GLY A 709 0.11 20.67 14.30
N ALA A 710 -0.72 20.28 15.28
CA ALA A 710 -1.67 21.18 15.91
C ALA A 710 -0.98 22.19 16.83
N SER A 711 -0.03 21.72 17.63
CA SER A 711 0.80 22.56 18.49
C SER A 711 1.56 23.60 17.67
N TYR A 712 2.23 23.17 16.60
CA TYR A 712 2.94 24.10 15.70
C TYR A 712 1.98 25.12 15.05
N ARG A 713 0.79 24.68 14.62
CA ARG A 713 -0.21 25.58 14.05
C ARG A 713 -0.73 26.61 15.05
N LEU A 714 -0.92 26.24 16.31
CA LEU A 714 -1.30 27.17 17.38
C LEU A 714 -0.19 28.20 17.64
N GLY A 715 1.07 27.75 17.68
CA GLY A 715 2.24 28.64 17.79
C GLY A 715 2.23 29.71 16.70
N LYS A 716 2.06 29.29 15.44
CA LYS A 716 1.92 30.24 14.31
C LYS A 716 0.72 31.18 14.45
N LEU A 717 -0.44 30.70 14.91
CA LEU A 717 -1.63 31.55 15.03
C LEU A 717 -1.46 32.67 16.06
N TYR A 718 -0.86 32.36 17.22
CA TYR A 718 -0.56 33.37 18.24
C TYR A 718 0.60 34.28 17.83
N HIS A 719 1.57 33.77 17.06
CA HIS A 719 2.63 34.59 16.48
C HIS A 719 2.10 35.59 15.44
N GLU A 720 1.29 35.13 14.48
CA GLU A 720 0.82 35.97 13.36
C GLU A 720 -0.18 37.06 13.82
N GLY A 721 -0.95 36.82 14.89
CA GLY A 721 -1.90 37.82 15.41
C GLY A 721 -3.09 38.14 14.50
N LEU A 722 -3.23 37.44 13.36
CA LEU A 722 -4.23 37.73 12.32
C LEU A 722 -5.63 37.23 12.65
N ILE A 723 -5.71 36.18 13.46
CA ILE A 723 -6.93 35.40 13.75
C ILE A 723 -7.27 35.42 15.24
N VAL A 724 -6.22 35.36 16.07
CA VAL A 724 -6.26 35.56 17.52
C VAL A 724 -5.39 36.76 17.85
N ALA A 725 -5.60 37.36 19.02
CA ALA A 725 -4.68 38.39 19.49
C ALA A 725 -3.25 37.83 19.53
N HIS A 726 -2.31 38.60 18.99
CA HIS A 726 -0.89 38.29 19.05
C HIS A 726 -0.48 38.07 20.52
N ASP A 727 0.22 36.97 20.78
CA ASP A 727 0.61 36.53 22.13
C ASP A 727 1.91 35.74 22.05
N ASP A 728 3.02 36.42 22.30
CA ASP A 728 4.36 35.85 22.19
C ASP A 728 4.61 34.74 23.22
N ASP A 729 4.08 34.86 24.44
CA ASP A 729 4.22 33.83 25.48
C ASP A 729 3.55 32.53 25.04
N LYS A 730 2.30 32.60 24.56
CA LYS A 730 1.60 31.41 24.04
C LYS A 730 2.23 30.87 22.77
N SER A 731 2.67 31.74 21.87
CA SER A 731 3.37 31.34 20.65
C SER A 731 4.58 30.47 20.98
N PHE A 732 5.44 30.97 21.89
CA PHE A 732 6.63 30.26 22.33
C PHE A 732 6.29 28.95 23.05
N GLU A 733 5.30 28.97 23.95
CA GLU A 733 4.82 27.77 24.65
C GLU A 733 4.38 26.68 23.65
N TYR A 734 3.56 27.01 22.65
CA TYR A 734 3.10 26.03 21.66
C TYR A 734 4.22 25.52 20.75
N PHE A 735 5.22 26.34 20.42
CA PHE A 735 6.39 25.83 19.71
C PHE A 735 7.23 24.88 20.57
N GLN A 736 7.33 25.12 21.89
CA GLN A 736 7.97 24.17 22.81
C GLN A 736 7.17 22.86 22.92
N ILE A 737 5.85 22.93 23.00
CA ILE A 737 4.98 21.73 22.99
C ILE A 737 5.16 20.97 21.68
N ALA A 738 5.18 21.67 20.53
CA ALA A 738 5.43 21.06 19.22
C ALA A 738 6.80 20.37 19.17
N GLN A 739 7.84 20.97 19.78
CA GLN A 739 9.17 20.36 19.87
C GLN A 739 9.18 19.10 20.73
N GLN A 740 8.47 19.10 21.86
CA GLN A 740 8.31 17.91 22.72
C GLN A 740 7.53 16.80 22.01
N GLN A 741 6.64 17.17 21.09
CA GLN A 741 5.89 16.26 20.22
C GLN A 741 6.64 15.96 18.90
N GLU A 742 7.92 16.32 18.80
CA GLU A 742 8.81 16.01 17.66
C GLU A 742 8.37 16.60 16.32
N HIS A 743 7.74 17.79 16.32
CA HIS A 743 7.41 18.50 15.09
C HIS A 743 8.68 19.02 14.38
N GLU A 744 8.87 18.68 13.11
CA GLU A 744 10.08 19.02 12.33
C GLU A 744 10.38 20.53 12.30
N TYR A 745 9.35 21.38 12.22
CA TYR A 745 9.52 22.84 12.08
C TYR A 745 9.54 23.62 13.40
N SER A 746 9.37 22.96 14.56
CA SER A 746 9.24 23.69 15.84
C SER A 746 10.53 24.41 16.23
N GLU A 747 11.70 23.86 15.88
CA GLU A 747 13.00 24.47 16.19
C GLU A 747 13.17 25.85 15.54
N LEU A 748 12.55 26.07 14.38
CA LEU A 748 12.59 27.36 13.68
C LEU A 748 11.78 28.43 14.41
N GLY A 749 10.58 28.09 14.90
CA GLY A 749 9.75 29.00 15.69
C GLY A 749 10.40 29.37 17.02
N ILE A 750 11.02 28.40 17.70
CA ILE A 750 11.78 28.63 18.94
C ILE A 750 13.01 29.53 18.67
N ALA A 751 13.74 29.28 17.58
CA ALA A 751 14.91 30.07 17.23
C ALA A 751 14.52 31.52 16.90
N HIS A 752 13.44 31.72 16.13
CA HIS A 752 12.88 33.04 15.84
C HIS A 752 12.51 33.80 17.11
N ALA A 753 11.77 33.15 18.03
CA ALA A 753 11.40 33.74 19.32
C ALA A 753 12.63 34.17 20.14
N LYS A 754 13.69 33.35 20.17
CA LYS A 754 14.96 33.67 20.83
C LYS A 754 15.72 34.83 20.20
N CYS A 755 15.60 35.02 18.88
CA CYS A 755 16.20 36.17 18.20
C CYS A 755 15.57 37.48 18.68
N LEU A 756 14.24 37.50 18.82
CA LEU A 756 13.48 38.71 19.12
C LEU A 756 13.23 38.94 20.60
N GLY A 757 13.37 37.90 21.43
CA GLY A 757 12.93 37.91 22.83
C GLY A 757 11.40 37.84 22.96
N ALA A 758 10.74 37.21 21.99
CA ALA A 758 9.30 37.05 21.92
C ALA A 758 8.86 35.84 22.75
N GLY A 759 8.34 36.08 23.96
CA GLY A 759 7.87 35.01 24.87
C GLY A 759 8.99 34.23 25.56
N THR A 760 10.23 34.71 25.41
CA THR A 760 11.45 34.15 26.00
C THR A 760 12.47 35.26 26.21
N ASP A 761 13.45 35.03 27.07
CA ASP A 761 14.65 35.87 27.09
C ASP A 761 15.37 35.80 25.73
N LYS A 762 15.94 36.94 25.28
CA LYS A 762 16.79 36.99 24.09
C LYS A 762 17.98 36.03 24.26
N ASP A 763 18.20 35.17 23.27
CA ASP A 763 19.27 34.16 23.23
C ASP A 763 19.87 34.14 21.82
N PHE A 764 20.83 35.03 21.57
CA PHE A 764 21.47 35.18 20.26
C PHE A 764 22.20 33.90 19.80
N PRO A 765 22.99 33.18 20.64
CA PRO A 765 23.56 31.90 20.24
C PRO A 765 22.50 30.85 19.86
N GLY A 766 21.41 30.76 20.61
CA GLY A 766 20.30 29.85 20.30
C GLY A 766 19.55 30.23 19.01
N CYS A 767 19.35 31.53 18.78
CA CYS A 767 18.80 32.11 17.56
C CYS A 767 19.62 31.68 16.33
N ILE A 768 20.92 31.93 16.35
CA ILE A 768 21.83 31.59 15.24
C ILE A 768 21.87 30.08 15.00
N LYS A 769 21.99 29.30 16.08
CA LYS A 769 22.04 27.84 16.02
C LYS A 769 20.85 27.26 15.25
N GLY A 770 19.62 27.66 15.61
CA GLY A 770 18.40 27.12 15.01
C GLY A 770 18.10 27.68 13.61
N LEU A 771 18.25 28.99 13.37
CA LEU A 771 17.93 29.57 12.07
C LEU A 771 18.95 29.25 10.97
N PHE A 772 20.22 29.08 11.33
CA PHE A 772 21.29 28.76 10.36
C PHE A 772 21.75 27.30 10.42
N LEU A 773 21.16 26.49 11.31
CA LEU A 773 21.44 25.06 11.46
C LEU A 773 22.95 24.79 11.66
N THR A 774 23.61 25.62 12.48
CA THR A 774 25.08 25.58 12.64
C THR A 774 25.56 24.34 13.38
N ASP A 775 24.66 23.64 14.07
CA ASP A 775 24.90 22.38 14.78
C ASP A 775 24.58 21.13 13.96
N LYS A 776 23.92 21.27 12.80
CA LYS A 776 23.57 20.14 11.92
C LYS A 776 24.65 19.88 10.88
N THR A 777 24.98 18.61 10.69
CA THR A 777 25.84 18.11 9.61
C THR A 777 25.16 18.25 8.25
N ASP A 778 25.93 18.18 7.16
CA ASP A 778 25.37 18.17 5.80
C ASP A 778 24.39 17.01 5.59
N LYS A 779 24.63 15.86 6.23
CA LYS A 779 23.73 14.71 6.16
C LYS A 779 22.38 15.01 6.78
N GLU A 780 22.36 15.68 7.92
CA GLU A 780 21.12 16.10 8.62
C GLU A 780 20.40 17.20 7.85
N LYS A 781 21.13 18.19 7.31
CA LYS A 781 20.55 19.24 6.45
C LYS A 781 19.91 18.66 5.19
N ASN A 782 20.55 17.66 4.57
CA ASN A 782 20.02 16.98 3.39
C ASN A 782 18.81 16.08 3.68
N ALA A 783 18.49 15.82 4.95
CA ALA A 783 17.30 15.06 5.34
C ALA A 783 16.05 15.95 5.48
N LEU A 784 16.22 17.27 5.66
CA LEU A 784 15.13 18.24 5.77
C LEU A 784 14.49 18.49 4.41
N ASP A 785 13.17 18.72 4.42
CA ASP A 785 12.42 18.96 3.19
C ASP A 785 12.50 20.41 2.69
N LYS A 786 11.90 20.65 1.53
CA LYS A 786 11.87 21.98 0.92
C LYS A 786 11.07 22.99 1.76
N ASP A 787 9.98 22.55 2.37
CA ASP A 787 9.06 23.42 3.11
C ASP A 787 9.72 23.93 4.40
N PHE A 788 10.58 23.11 5.03
CA PHE A 788 11.49 23.52 6.11
C PHE A 788 12.33 24.73 5.69
N PHE A 789 13.02 24.62 4.55
CA PHE A 789 13.93 25.68 4.10
C PHE A 789 13.18 26.93 3.62
N ASP A 790 11.97 26.77 3.11
CA ASP A 790 11.09 27.89 2.76
C ASP A 790 10.60 28.63 4.02
N GLU A 791 10.17 27.91 5.06
CA GLU A 791 9.79 28.49 6.36
C GLU A 791 10.99 29.16 7.05
N ARG A 792 12.15 28.49 7.07
CA ARG A 792 13.40 29.04 7.62
C ARG A 792 13.78 30.35 6.95
N ARG A 793 13.66 30.42 5.62
CA ARG A 793 13.94 31.64 4.86
C ARG A 793 13.02 32.78 5.29
N ASN A 794 11.72 32.53 5.44
CA ASN A 794 10.74 33.53 5.88
C ASN A 794 11.06 34.06 7.29
N LEU A 795 11.42 33.17 8.21
CA LEU A 795 11.76 33.54 9.59
C LEU A 795 13.08 34.31 9.67
N VAL A 796 14.11 33.91 8.92
CA VAL A 796 15.37 34.65 8.82
C VAL A 796 15.14 36.06 8.27
N THR A 797 14.28 36.20 7.25
CA THR A 797 13.92 37.52 6.72
C THR A 797 13.15 38.38 7.71
N SER A 798 12.25 37.81 8.52
CA SER A 798 11.59 38.55 9.61
C SER A 798 12.60 39.03 10.64
N VAL A 799 13.50 38.15 11.12
CA VAL A 799 14.53 38.56 12.11
C VAL A 799 15.42 39.67 11.57
N SER A 800 15.77 39.65 10.29
CA SER A 800 16.57 40.72 9.66
C SER A 800 15.89 42.10 9.71
N HIS A 801 14.57 42.15 9.92
CA HIS A 801 13.79 43.38 10.05
C HIS A 801 13.51 43.73 11.53
N ASP A 802 13.04 42.74 12.30
CA ASP A 802 12.43 42.94 13.62
C ASP A 802 13.45 42.92 14.77
N HIS A 803 14.73 42.64 14.49
CA HIS A 803 15.74 42.48 15.53
C HIS A 803 16.01 43.78 16.32
N ASP A 804 16.47 43.60 17.54
CA ASP A 804 17.13 44.63 18.34
C ASP A 804 18.49 44.08 18.82
N PHE A 805 19.31 43.70 17.83
CA PHE A 805 20.68 43.20 18.00
C PHE A 805 21.67 44.33 18.24
N ASN A 806 22.66 44.08 19.08
CA ASN A 806 23.80 44.99 19.22
C ASN A 806 24.70 44.91 17.95
N PRO A 807 25.62 45.87 17.74
CA PRO A 807 26.44 45.91 16.52
C PRO A 807 27.28 44.65 16.24
N GLN A 808 27.70 43.93 17.29
CA GLN A 808 28.46 42.69 17.14
C GLN A 808 27.56 41.54 16.69
N GLU A 809 26.41 41.37 17.35
CA GLU A 809 25.38 40.38 16.99
C GLU A 809 24.87 40.59 15.56
N LEU A 810 24.60 41.86 15.20
CA LEU A 810 24.18 42.22 13.85
C LEU A 810 25.24 41.88 12.80
N GLY A 811 26.53 42.11 13.11
CA GLY A 811 27.64 41.73 12.24
C GLY A 811 27.65 40.22 11.97
N GLU A 812 27.61 39.41 13.04
CA GLU A 812 27.62 37.95 12.96
C GLU A 812 26.39 37.39 12.21
N PHE A 813 25.20 37.94 12.49
CA PHE A 813 23.97 37.53 11.80
C PHE A 813 24.05 37.82 10.30
N ASN A 814 24.57 39.00 9.91
CA ASN A 814 24.72 39.38 8.51
C ASN A 814 25.74 38.52 7.77
N ASP A 815 26.87 38.19 8.40
CA ASP A 815 27.89 37.30 7.81
C ASP A 815 27.29 35.92 7.50
N LEU A 816 26.55 35.34 8.46
CA LEU A 816 25.88 34.05 8.27
C LEU A 816 24.77 34.11 7.21
N LEU A 817 24.06 35.23 7.13
CA LEU A 817 23.04 35.46 6.12
C LEU A 817 23.64 35.48 4.71
N VAL A 818 24.76 36.20 4.54
CA VAL A 818 25.52 36.26 3.28
C VAL A 818 26.02 34.87 2.90
N ASP A 819 26.68 34.15 3.81
CA ASP A 819 27.23 32.82 3.56
C ASP A 819 26.15 31.79 3.22
N THR A 820 25.03 31.81 3.94
CA THR A 820 23.96 30.80 3.80
C THR A 820 23.17 30.95 2.51
N TYR A 821 22.92 32.19 2.08
CA TYR A 821 22.10 32.47 0.90
C TYR A 821 22.91 32.96 -0.30
N ASN A 822 24.24 33.04 -0.17
CA ASN A 822 25.15 33.56 -1.17
C ASN A 822 24.69 34.94 -1.66
N LEU A 823 24.41 35.83 -0.70
CA LEU A 823 23.92 37.18 -0.99
C LEU A 823 25.06 38.06 -1.47
N ASP A 824 24.85 38.79 -2.55
CA ASP A 824 25.76 39.81 -3.02
C ASP A 824 25.29 41.20 -2.57
N THR A 825 26.16 41.95 -1.90
CA THR A 825 25.87 43.28 -1.33
C THR A 825 26.30 44.41 -2.28
N LEU A 826 25.96 44.28 -3.55
CA LEU A 826 26.40 45.16 -4.64
C LEU A 826 25.26 46.01 -5.24
N ASN A 827 25.56 46.89 -6.21
CA ASN A 827 24.67 47.97 -6.66
C ASN A 827 23.45 47.45 -7.47
N VAL A 828 22.45 46.95 -6.75
CA VAL A 828 21.18 46.45 -7.31
C VAL A 828 20.28 47.60 -7.76
N TYR A 829 19.55 47.38 -8.85
CA TYR A 829 18.46 48.24 -9.32
C TYR A 829 17.27 47.39 -9.78
N VAL A 830 16.08 48.01 -9.89
CA VAL A 830 14.91 47.39 -10.51
C VAL A 830 15.03 47.56 -12.02
N ASP A 831 15.11 46.45 -12.75
CA ASP A 831 15.31 46.43 -14.20
C ASP A 831 13.97 46.61 -14.94
N ASP A 832 12.97 45.78 -14.62
CA ASP A 832 11.61 45.87 -15.16
C ASP A 832 10.57 45.74 -14.03
N ILE A 833 9.45 46.46 -14.20
CA ILE A 833 8.32 46.37 -13.28
C ILE A 833 6.96 46.55 -14.00
N GLU A 834 6.15 45.50 -14.00
CA GLU A 834 4.78 45.50 -14.55
C GLU A 834 3.75 45.50 -13.42
N PHE A 835 2.85 46.49 -13.36
CA PHE A 835 1.72 46.53 -12.42
C PHE A 835 0.40 46.13 -13.07
N GLY A 836 -0.52 45.55 -12.30
CA GLY A 836 -1.86 45.31 -12.79
C GLY A 836 -2.80 44.55 -11.85
N LEU A 837 -4.03 44.38 -12.34
CA LEU A 837 -5.03 43.50 -11.74
C LEU A 837 -4.85 42.08 -12.29
N PHE A 838 -4.79 41.13 -11.37
CA PHE A 838 -4.68 39.71 -11.66
C PHE A 838 -6.06 39.08 -11.50
N ALA A 839 -6.43 38.21 -12.46
CA ALA A 839 -7.66 37.44 -12.32
C ALA A 839 -7.46 36.39 -11.21
N ALA A 840 -8.31 36.43 -10.18
CA ALA A 840 -8.39 35.38 -9.18
C ALA A 840 -8.93 34.10 -9.85
N THR A 841 -8.05 33.20 -10.27
CA THR A 841 -8.43 31.84 -10.67
C THR A 841 -7.71 30.80 -9.82
N ASN A 842 -8.53 29.97 -9.18
CA ASN A 842 -8.19 28.92 -8.22
C ASN A 842 -6.94 28.07 -8.56
N ARG A 843 -6.12 27.87 -7.51
CA ARG A 843 -5.40 26.63 -7.15
C ARG A 843 -4.71 25.84 -8.29
N LYS A 844 -3.56 26.33 -8.79
CA LYS A 844 -2.31 25.63 -9.19
C LYS A 844 -1.45 26.51 -10.13
N PRO A 845 -0.11 26.39 -10.15
CA PRO A 845 0.73 27.14 -11.10
C PRO A 845 0.60 26.49 -12.48
N VAL A 846 -0.25 27.04 -13.34
CA VAL A 846 -0.26 26.69 -14.77
C VAL A 846 0.45 27.80 -15.53
N THR A 847 1.55 27.40 -16.16
CA THR A 847 2.24 28.06 -17.25
C THR A 847 1.29 28.82 -18.18
N THR A 848 1.47 30.13 -18.24
CA THR A 848 1.27 31.00 -19.41
C THR A 848 0.04 30.72 -20.28
N THR A 849 -1.01 31.54 -20.14
CA THR A 849 -1.65 32.16 -21.31
C THR A 849 -2.33 33.47 -20.93
N ARG A 850 -2.01 34.50 -21.70
CA ARG A 850 -2.28 35.92 -21.52
C ARG A 850 -3.78 36.23 -21.50
N LYS A 851 -4.27 36.84 -20.42
CA LYS A 851 -5.18 37.99 -20.51
C LYS A 851 -4.56 39.12 -19.68
N ARG A 852 -3.61 39.81 -20.31
CA ARG A 852 -2.97 41.03 -19.82
C ARG A 852 -3.96 42.20 -19.94
N SER A 853 -4.28 42.85 -18.83
CA SER A 853 -4.49 44.30 -18.83
C SER A 853 -3.29 44.89 -18.09
N THR A 854 -2.15 44.93 -18.77
CA THR A 854 -0.89 45.47 -18.24
C THR A 854 -0.72 46.87 -18.81
N ASP A 855 -1.25 47.88 -18.13
CA ASP A 855 -0.89 49.27 -18.38
C ASP A 855 0.10 49.72 -17.30
N PRO A 856 1.37 50.01 -17.63
CA PRO A 856 2.34 50.53 -16.66
C PRO A 856 1.92 51.87 -16.01
N LYS A 857 0.88 52.54 -16.54
CA LYS A 857 0.27 53.76 -16.00
C LYS A 857 -0.83 53.53 -14.97
N VAL A 858 -1.13 52.28 -14.57
CA VAL A 858 -2.11 52.05 -13.49
C VAL A 858 -1.58 52.71 -12.20
N THR A 859 -2.26 53.79 -11.82
CA THR A 859 -2.14 54.48 -10.53
C THR A 859 -3.42 54.34 -9.71
N GLU A 860 -4.46 53.70 -10.25
CA GLU A 860 -5.76 53.50 -9.60
C GLU A 860 -6.03 52.02 -9.32
N ILE A 861 -6.31 51.67 -8.06
CA ILE A 861 -6.63 50.29 -7.65
C ILE A 861 -8.13 50.19 -7.31
N PRO A 862 -8.93 49.38 -8.04
CA PRO A 862 -10.32 49.17 -7.71
C PRO A 862 -10.48 48.36 -6.41
N MET A 863 -11.24 48.91 -5.46
CA MET A 863 -11.47 48.28 -4.16
C MET A 863 -12.69 47.33 -4.22
N GLN A 864 -12.45 46.06 -4.50
CA GLN A 864 -13.48 45.02 -4.45
C GLN A 864 -12.91 43.76 -3.79
N HIS A 865 -13.63 43.23 -2.80
CA HIS A 865 -13.28 42.00 -2.11
C HIS A 865 -13.04 40.85 -3.11
N GLY A 866 -11.89 40.16 -3.00
CA GLY A 866 -11.44 39.11 -3.91
C GLY A 866 -10.69 39.62 -5.16
N SER A 867 -10.47 40.92 -5.29
CA SER A 867 -9.58 41.47 -6.33
C SER A 867 -8.13 41.22 -5.96
N VAL A 868 -7.32 40.81 -6.93
CA VAL A 868 -5.87 40.63 -6.74
C VAL A 868 -5.15 41.74 -7.49
N PHE A 869 -4.45 42.61 -6.77
CA PHE A 869 -3.55 43.62 -7.32
C PHE A 869 -2.10 43.17 -7.13
N GLY A 870 -1.19 43.51 -8.02
CA GLY A 870 0.19 43.09 -7.86
C GLY A 870 1.19 43.72 -8.82
N ALA A 871 2.43 43.28 -8.67
CA ALA A 871 3.56 43.68 -9.49
C ALA A 871 4.37 42.46 -9.92
N LYS A 872 4.87 42.47 -11.15
CA LYS A 872 5.93 41.58 -11.62
C LYS A 872 7.20 42.41 -11.70
N ILE A 873 8.25 42.01 -10.99
CA ILE A 873 9.45 42.83 -10.75
C ILE A 873 10.67 41.99 -11.10
N SER A 874 11.58 42.53 -11.92
CA SER A 874 12.91 41.97 -12.12
C SER A 874 13.97 42.86 -11.46
N PHE A 875 15.01 42.23 -10.94
CA PHE A 875 16.14 42.89 -10.30
C PHE A 875 17.42 42.54 -11.07
N ASP A 876 18.30 43.52 -11.23
CA ASP A 876 19.59 43.38 -11.91
C ASP A 876 20.68 44.17 -11.16
N SER A 877 21.94 43.95 -11.50
CA SER A 877 23.12 44.55 -10.89
C SER A 877 24.07 45.12 -11.95
N ASN A 878 24.78 46.20 -11.61
CA ASN A 878 25.76 46.82 -12.51
C ASN A 878 27.14 46.16 -12.49
N ASP A 879 27.31 45.09 -11.72
CA ASP A 879 28.59 44.43 -11.49
C ASP A 879 28.70 43.15 -12.35
N ASP A 880 29.85 42.93 -13.01
CA ASP A 880 30.12 41.71 -13.79
C ASP A 880 30.23 40.51 -12.83
N MET A 881 29.23 39.63 -12.83
CA MET A 881 29.13 38.52 -11.87
C MET A 881 29.57 37.17 -12.46
N ASP A 882 30.63 36.58 -11.89
CA ASP A 882 31.07 35.20 -12.15
C ASP A 882 30.40 34.17 -11.20
N VAL A 883 29.23 34.51 -10.65
CA VAL A 883 28.52 33.71 -9.63
C VAL A 883 27.30 33.02 -10.23
N LYS A 884 27.17 31.71 -9.98
CA LYS A 884 26.03 30.92 -10.44
C LYS A 884 24.82 31.19 -9.52
N TRP A 885 23.82 31.91 -10.04
CA TRP A 885 22.51 32.22 -9.44
C TRP A 885 22.61 33.31 -8.34
N PRO A 886 23.02 34.53 -8.72
CA PRO A 886 23.22 35.61 -7.77
C PRO A 886 21.91 36.02 -7.09
N ARG A 887 22.00 36.33 -5.79
CA ARG A 887 20.86 36.72 -4.96
C ARG A 887 21.19 37.99 -4.21
N THR A 888 20.16 38.77 -3.92
CA THR A 888 20.26 39.94 -3.07
C THR A 888 19.06 40.02 -2.14
N MET A 889 19.06 40.98 -1.22
CA MET A 889 17.98 41.18 -0.27
C MET A 889 17.44 42.60 -0.39
N VAL A 890 16.12 42.71 -0.53
CA VAL A 890 15.42 43.98 -0.69
C VAL A 890 14.29 44.09 0.32
N LYS A 891 14.02 45.32 0.77
CA LYS A 891 12.88 45.65 1.62
C LYS A 891 11.75 46.19 0.76
N PHE A 892 10.55 45.66 0.97
CA PHE A 892 9.32 46.20 0.44
C PHE A 892 8.61 46.94 1.55
N LYS A 893 8.29 48.21 1.31
CA LYS A 893 7.58 49.07 2.25
C LYS A 893 6.28 49.53 1.63
N TRP A 894 5.18 49.05 2.17
CA TRP A 894 3.82 49.49 1.88
C TRP A 894 3.39 50.50 2.92
N THR A 895 3.18 51.74 2.48
CA THR A 895 2.59 52.78 3.32
C THR A 895 1.12 52.94 2.95
N THR A 896 0.25 52.74 3.93
CA THR A 896 -1.21 52.88 3.81
C THR A 896 -1.66 54.33 4.05
N PRO A 897 -2.90 54.69 3.66
CA PRO A 897 -3.50 55.99 3.97
C PRO A 897 -3.48 56.31 5.46
N GLU A 898 -3.46 57.61 5.80
CA GLU A 898 -3.33 58.07 7.19
C GLU A 898 -4.42 57.52 8.13
N SER A 899 -5.61 57.24 7.61
CA SER A 899 -6.74 56.65 8.35
C SER A 899 -6.57 55.18 8.74
N ILE A 900 -5.62 54.48 8.13
CA ILE A 900 -5.30 53.06 8.37
C ILE A 900 -3.78 52.85 8.44
N ARG A 901 -3.08 53.86 8.95
CA ARG A 901 -1.61 53.91 8.94
C ARG A 901 -0.99 52.79 9.78
N GLU A 902 -1.72 52.30 10.79
CA GLU A 902 -1.37 51.15 11.60
C GLU A 902 -1.24 49.84 10.81
N TYR A 903 -1.78 49.77 9.59
CA TYR A 903 -1.67 48.63 8.67
C TYR A 903 -0.58 48.83 7.60
N SER A 904 0.29 49.83 7.75
CA SER A 904 1.49 49.93 6.89
C SER A 904 2.42 48.75 7.19
N GLU A 905 2.88 48.08 6.15
CA GLU A 905 3.70 46.87 6.26
C GLU A 905 5.09 47.13 5.67
N GLU A 906 6.12 46.63 6.34
CA GLU A 906 7.46 46.52 5.79
C GLU A 906 7.90 45.06 5.90
N TYR A 907 8.39 44.48 4.81
CA TYR A 907 8.90 43.13 4.83
C TYR A 907 10.13 43.00 3.94
N THR A 908 11.03 42.10 4.33
CA THR A 908 12.27 41.83 3.62
C THR A 908 12.14 40.54 2.82
N SER A 909 12.70 40.48 1.61
CA SER A 909 12.76 39.25 0.82
C SER A 909 14.14 39.06 0.20
N ILE A 910 14.58 37.81 0.18
CA ILE A 910 15.72 37.38 -0.64
C ILE A 910 15.22 37.14 -2.06
N VAL A 911 15.85 37.79 -3.03
CA VAL A 911 15.46 37.82 -4.43
C VAL A 911 16.61 37.33 -5.31
N ARG A 912 16.30 36.62 -6.39
CA ARG A 912 17.30 36.29 -7.42
C ARG A 912 17.41 37.44 -8.40
N LEU A 913 18.62 37.74 -8.84
CA LEU A 913 18.83 38.62 -9.97
C LEU A 913 18.49 37.85 -11.27
N ASP A 914 18.04 38.55 -12.30
CA ASP A 914 17.62 38.02 -13.61
C ASP A 914 16.37 37.10 -13.62
N GLU A 915 15.65 37.01 -12.51
CA GLU A 915 14.37 36.29 -12.42
C GLU A 915 13.21 37.25 -12.08
N ASP A 916 12.06 36.99 -12.69
CA ASP A 916 10.82 37.73 -12.42
C ASP A 916 10.19 37.29 -11.09
N ILE A 917 9.97 38.24 -10.19
CA ILE A 917 9.24 38.04 -8.94
C ILE A 917 7.83 38.58 -9.09
N ASN A 918 6.85 37.76 -8.72
CA ASN A 918 5.45 38.17 -8.71
C ASN A 918 5.02 38.49 -7.29
N PHE A 919 4.83 39.78 -6.99
CA PHE A 919 4.17 40.24 -5.79
C PHE A 919 2.67 40.37 -6.06
N ARG A 920 1.83 39.79 -5.20
CA ARG A 920 0.37 39.84 -5.34
C ARG A 920 -0.26 40.06 -3.98
N TRP A 921 -1.25 40.94 -3.95
CA TRP A 921 -2.05 41.28 -2.80
C TRP A 921 -3.52 41.09 -3.15
N GLU A 922 -4.20 40.25 -2.38
CA GLU A 922 -5.64 40.00 -2.53
C GLU A 922 -6.41 40.83 -1.52
N ILE A 923 -7.30 41.69 -2.00
CA ILE A 923 -8.11 42.58 -1.16
C ILE A 923 -9.18 41.72 -0.49
N ASN A 924 -8.98 41.38 0.78
CA ASN A 924 -9.81 40.43 1.51
C ASN A 924 -10.26 40.86 2.91
N ARG A 925 -9.81 42.01 3.39
CA ARG A 925 -10.16 42.53 4.71
C ARG A 925 -10.87 43.87 4.58
N ASP A 926 -11.76 44.18 5.51
CA ASP A 926 -12.58 45.39 5.44
C ASP A 926 -11.75 46.68 5.46
N TYR A 927 -10.62 46.70 6.17
CA TYR A 927 -9.72 47.87 6.17
C TYR A 927 -9.02 48.08 4.83
N GLU A 928 -8.84 47.02 4.04
CA GLU A 928 -8.23 47.07 2.71
C GLU A 928 -9.19 47.64 1.66
N LEU A 929 -10.44 48.00 2.04
CA LEU A 929 -11.45 48.67 1.22
C LEU A 929 -11.54 50.18 1.49
N ILE A 930 -10.61 50.74 2.27
CA ILE A 930 -10.55 52.18 2.56
C ILE A 930 -9.82 52.95 1.45
N GLU A 931 -10.51 53.94 0.87
CA GLU A 931 -9.96 54.82 -0.18
C GLU A 931 -8.80 55.67 0.35
N GLY A 932 -7.77 55.82 -0.47
CA GLY A 932 -6.65 56.72 -0.20
C GLY A 932 -5.40 56.34 -0.97
N ASP A 933 -4.32 57.06 -0.68
CA ASP A 933 -3.04 56.85 -1.32
C ASP A 933 -2.21 55.79 -0.59
N TRP A 934 -1.89 54.74 -1.33
CA TRP A 934 -0.97 53.67 -0.97
C TRP A 934 0.36 53.90 -1.65
N ARG A 935 1.46 53.66 -0.95
CA ARG A 935 2.81 53.83 -1.51
C ARG A 935 3.59 52.54 -1.39
N LEU A 936 4.14 52.05 -2.49
CA LEU A 936 5.14 50.98 -2.48
C LEU A 936 6.52 51.59 -2.67
N GLN A 937 7.42 51.32 -1.73
CA GLN A 937 8.85 51.54 -1.91
C GLN A 937 9.58 50.20 -1.89
N ILE A 938 10.54 50.03 -2.80
CA ILE A 938 11.50 48.94 -2.75
C ILE A 938 12.84 49.56 -2.40
N LEU A 939 13.47 49.07 -1.34
CA LEU A 939 14.69 49.63 -0.78
C LEU A 939 15.75 48.53 -0.69
N THR A 940 17.01 48.93 -0.74
CA THR A 940 18.12 48.10 -0.26
C THR A 940 18.10 48.01 1.28
N MET A 941 18.94 47.15 1.84
CA MET A 941 19.02 46.98 3.30
C MET A 941 19.52 48.22 4.06
N ASP A 942 20.34 49.06 3.44
CA ASP A 942 20.78 50.38 3.92
C ASP A 942 19.78 51.51 3.64
N ASN A 943 18.55 51.16 3.25
CA ASN A 943 17.43 52.07 2.96
C ASN A 943 17.62 53.00 1.74
N LYS A 944 18.47 52.62 0.78
CA LYS A 944 18.52 53.28 -0.53
C LYS A 944 17.29 52.88 -1.33
N VAL A 945 16.52 53.86 -1.78
CA VAL A 945 15.30 53.63 -2.59
C VAL A 945 15.70 53.14 -3.98
N LEU A 946 15.28 51.92 -4.31
CA LEU A 946 15.40 51.30 -5.63
C LEU A 946 14.18 51.61 -6.50
N PHE A 947 13.00 51.68 -5.88
CA PHE A 947 11.74 51.97 -6.54
C PHE A 947 10.77 52.66 -5.58
N ASP A 948 9.94 53.56 -6.11
CA ASP A 948 8.97 54.34 -5.33
C ASP A 948 7.76 54.69 -6.21
N LYS A 949 6.57 54.20 -5.83
CA LYS A 949 5.34 54.48 -6.58
C LYS A 949 4.15 54.64 -5.65
N LEU A 950 3.33 55.64 -5.97
CA LEU A 950 2.04 55.91 -5.34
C LEU A 950 0.92 55.27 -6.17
N PHE A 951 -0.06 54.70 -5.48
CA PHE A 951 -1.30 54.15 -6.01
C PHE A 951 -2.47 54.74 -5.22
N THR A 952 -3.48 55.22 -5.90
CA THR A 952 -4.71 55.71 -5.28
C THR A 952 -5.76 54.61 -5.38
N THR A 953 -6.31 54.18 -4.26
CA THR A 953 -7.42 53.23 -4.28
C THR A 953 -8.73 53.97 -4.58
N VAL A 954 -9.55 53.43 -5.48
CA VAL A 954 -10.80 54.05 -5.93
C VAL A 954 -11.96 53.07 -5.78
N ALA A 955 -13.10 53.53 -5.24
CA ALA A 955 -14.34 52.78 -5.32
C ALA A 955 -14.75 52.61 -6.79
N LYS A 956 -15.00 51.37 -7.20
CA LYS A 956 -15.46 51.09 -8.56
C LYS A 956 -16.86 51.71 -8.74
N GLN A 957 -16.98 52.77 -9.55
CA GLN A 957 -18.29 53.19 -10.03
C GLN A 957 -18.91 52.02 -10.79
N GLN A 958 -20.12 51.60 -10.39
CA GLN A 958 -20.94 50.69 -11.20
C GLN A 958 -21.22 51.37 -12.55
N THR A 959 -20.37 51.15 -13.55
CA THR A 959 -20.74 51.40 -14.93
C THR A 959 -21.79 50.36 -15.30
N SER A 960 -23.03 50.82 -15.43
CA SER A 960 -24.13 50.06 -16.01
C SER A 960 -23.84 49.81 -17.49
N GLU A 961 -23.03 48.81 -17.81
CA GLU A 961 -23.05 48.21 -19.14
C GLU A 961 -24.22 47.22 -19.18
N GLN A 962 -25.33 47.70 -19.74
CA GLN A 962 -26.36 46.85 -20.30
C GLN A 962 -25.72 45.95 -21.37
N ALA A 963 -25.89 44.64 -21.20
CA ALA A 963 -25.57 43.63 -22.19
C ALA A 963 -26.41 43.81 -23.47
N PRO A 964 -25.86 43.40 -24.63
CA PRO A 964 -26.55 42.52 -25.56
C PRO A 964 -26.25 41.04 -25.23
#